data_AF-A0A0L6U3J6-F1
#
_entry.id   AF-A0A0L6U3J6-F1
#
_cell.length_a   1.000
_cell.length_b   1.000
_cell.length_c   1.000
_cell.angle_alpha   90.00
_cell.angle_beta   90.00
_cell.angle_gamma   90.00
#
_symmetry.space_group_name_H-M   'P 1'
#
loop_
_entity.id
_entity.type
_entity.pdbx_description
1 polymer ?
#
loop_
_entity_poly.entity_id
_entity_poly.type
_entity_poly.pdbx_seq_one_letter_code
_entity_poly.pdbx_strand_id
1 'polypeptide(L)'
;MKKITKSILSTVLLMSVICPSSAFASGIEAKVATSPGVQYKTHIQDIGWEMNWKSNGELSGTVNQSKRLEAIIVQLTGSLPKGATITTVTHVQDLGDLKPIAMGQKAGTEGRALRMESVTLTLNNLPEYRLKYNVQVEDRGWLRNENDVNAWFSGGEAAGTKNESLRLEGLKIKLVEINEEYEAYQKALAAVTESNYTAESWATYKKVADANKMTEDNPKADILGATKNILAAQENLVRGRNLTAYKAALAAVNEVDYTPATWAVYEAVLSQNAVDLNNTEDQIVTATKNIVEAQKSLQRKVNLTAYNKTLAAVRNADYSASSWGAYQKLLTTTVVSEDNTQTEVNAATKNIDEAQKRMVRKFDFSAYDALLAAVKEEDYVKSSWTAYQKIVNANKVSEDGNQTDVEEAIKKIETAQKKLVIKADLTYYNAAVDGVNKDDYTTASWSVYQKVVQANVVTQTSKAEVVEAATAKILEAQQSLVGIGIMDNYNKALAYNKILGKPMLRTDYTTASWAAYQQIVDANVVIPADGQPAIDAATEKIEPAQKKLVKAGDLTNYLAVLALVKAGDNTSASWTAYQNIVKANVMTGDKGQTAIDPATEKIRDAQGLLVKKGSLDLADGYRAALLLAKKEDYTPATWAVYQKILDTNAMTTDKSQEQINAAVENIKIAQEKLEKRATAAELADALKVLDIVKEDEKTVASWTIYKKILAANQLTKEKSRDELDKAVNNIKIAQGDLVPKGDTAEYNTVFNLYNGKQNDYKTLAWSTYQIALSANIMTTENKKAEIDMAVARIKQAQVSLLMNPAARMTYYNEVLDNYQGKETKGKQADFTVDSWKTYLGVITKNLKTKDNTQEDVDTATVNIENAQKNLVYSTDITAFKDAIKLYQENIQLSGSIASLATPVTWDEYANWVSHFADFEAVSGEWIPKAITAASDQKSVDDATLVINNAKNKLISSSASLTASFAAYDEAIQLSTGTVETSFTVLSYASYNAERNYAYNQFPVRIKAAKDLVDAATKRIDTMKLALLKRATDTAVFNAEIQRYEALKPKSANYTVASWTLYKNKYIDCYERPTTKLKPENNTQKEYNDATIALQALRETLVPTEDFKTTAEYASRLITKETLEAAGVTKNTNLVERAQALLTPEHGTAFSVEIVTAPPAPANVGVDQTGVVNGDKVTITLRVESTQSSYIITIADIIVTV
;
A
#
# COMPACT_ATOMS: atom_id res chain seq x y z
N MET A 1 -49.84 2.80 -49.63
CA MET A 1 -50.69 1.58 -49.65
C MET A 1 -51.13 1.31 -48.21
N LYS A 2 -52.45 1.25 -47.91
CA LYS A 2 -53.21 0.04 -47.50
C LYS A 2 -52.63 -0.68 -46.25
N LYS A 3 -53.39 -1.01 -45.18
CA LYS A 3 -54.84 -0.86 -44.89
C LYS A 3 -55.18 -1.19 -43.40
N ILE A 4 -56.08 -0.40 -42.75
CA ILE A 4 -57.29 -0.81 -41.96
C ILE A 4 -57.15 -1.62 -40.62
N THR A 5 -58.02 -1.55 -39.56
CA THR A 5 -59.01 -0.57 -38.99
C THR A 5 -59.77 -1.16 -37.74
N LYS A 6 -60.12 -0.31 -36.73
CA LYS A 6 -61.14 -0.48 -35.64
C LYS A 6 -60.93 -1.58 -34.56
N SER A 7 -61.70 -1.69 -33.45
CA SER A 7 -62.41 -0.77 -32.50
C SER A 7 -63.46 -1.57 -31.67
N ILE A 8 -64.27 -0.90 -30.82
CA ILE A 8 -65.58 -1.33 -30.23
C ILE A 8 -65.51 -2.33 -29.04
N LEU A 9 -66.34 -2.25 -27.97
CA LEU A 9 -67.14 -1.16 -27.32
C LEU A 9 -67.80 -1.71 -26.01
N SER A 10 -68.25 -0.81 -25.11
CA SER A 10 -69.51 -0.91 -24.31
C SER A 10 -69.69 -1.92 -23.14
N THR A 11 -70.53 -1.71 -22.09
CA THR A 11 -71.17 -0.53 -21.41
C THR A 11 -72.11 -0.99 -20.24
N VAL A 12 -72.46 -0.11 -19.25
CA VAL A 12 -73.84 0.07 -18.63
C VAL A 12 -74.35 -1.06 -17.65
N LEU A 13 -75.10 -0.91 -16.53
CA LEU A 13 -75.78 0.14 -15.68
C LEU A 13 -76.31 -0.54 -14.35
N LEU A 14 -77.15 -0.08 -13.39
CA LEU A 14 -77.80 1.19 -12.92
C LEU A 14 -78.36 1.04 -11.44
N MET A 15 -78.17 2.01 -10.52
CA MET A 15 -79.06 2.44 -9.38
C MET A 15 -79.60 1.44 -8.30
N SER A 16 -80.24 1.84 -7.16
CA SER A 16 -80.16 3.03 -6.25
C SER A 16 -81.04 2.82 -4.97
N VAL A 17 -81.41 3.91 -4.25
CA VAL A 17 -82.37 4.06 -3.11
C VAL A 17 -81.81 3.77 -1.69
N ILE A 18 -82.22 4.45 -0.60
CA ILE A 18 -82.05 5.88 -0.19
C ILE A 18 -82.62 6.11 1.24
N CYS A 19 -81.80 6.63 2.17
CA CYS A 19 -82.15 7.42 3.39
C CYS A 19 -83.10 6.84 4.49
N PRO A 20 -83.34 7.53 5.64
CA PRO A 20 -82.76 8.78 6.19
C PRO A 20 -82.27 8.76 7.68
N SER A 21 -81.48 9.78 8.06
CA SER A 21 -81.47 10.55 9.36
C SER A 21 -81.27 9.88 10.75
N SER A 22 -80.70 10.53 11.79
CA SER A 22 -79.72 11.65 11.92
C SER A 22 -79.44 11.94 13.41
N ALA A 23 -78.18 12.06 13.87
CA ALA A 23 -77.87 12.55 15.22
C ALA A 23 -76.45 13.17 15.37
N PHE A 24 -76.41 14.39 15.91
CA PHE A 24 -75.30 15.13 16.58
C PHE A 24 -73.89 15.36 15.95
N ALA A 25 -73.56 16.66 15.88
CA ALA A 25 -72.32 17.30 16.36
C ALA A 25 -70.95 17.09 15.64
N SER A 26 -70.73 17.92 14.61
CA SER A 26 -69.61 18.88 14.52
C SER A 26 -68.20 18.53 15.08
N GLY A 27 -67.22 18.34 14.18
CA GLY A 27 -65.87 18.90 14.38
C GLY A 27 -64.67 18.08 13.88
N ILE A 28 -63.85 18.71 13.01
CA ILE A 28 -62.47 18.33 12.62
C ILE A 28 -62.34 17.12 11.66
N GLU A 29 -61.33 17.19 10.80
CA GLU A 29 -61.06 16.31 9.67
C GLU A 29 -60.42 14.97 10.08
N ALA A 30 -61.04 13.85 9.69
CA ALA A 30 -60.43 12.52 9.80
C ALA A 30 -59.59 12.20 8.55
N LYS A 31 -58.31 12.61 8.56
CA LYS A 31 -57.32 12.24 7.53
C LYS A 31 -57.22 10.71 7.42
N VAL A 32 -57.57 10.15 6.25
CA VAL A 32 -57.35 8.72 5.97
C VAL A 32 -55.86 8.43 6.01
N ALA A 33 -55.43 7.69 7.03
CA ALA A 33 -54.04 7.32 7.24
C ALA A 33 -53.66 6.14 6.34
N THR A 34 -53.21 6.43 5.13
CA THR A 34 -52.51 5.45 4.30
C THR A 34 -51.18 5.05 4.95
N SER A 35 -50.86 3.76 4.99
CA SER A 35 -49.63 3.26 5.62
C SER A 35 -48.37 3.89 4.99
N PRO A 36 -47.28 4.05 5.75
CA PRO A 36 -45.99 4.50 5.23
C PRO A 36 -45.54 3.71 3.98
N GLY A 37 -45.08 4.44 2.97
CA GLY A 37 -44.55 3.87 1.73
C GLY A 37 -43.40 4.71 1.18
N VAL A 38 -42.76 4.21 0.12
CA VAL A 38 -41.72 4.94 -0.62
C VAL A 38 -42.07 4.99 -2.10
N GLN A 39 -41.86 6.17 -2.69
CA GLN A 39 -41.98 6.45 -4.12
C GLN A 39 -40.68 6.98 -4.70
N TYR A 40 -40.40 6.64 -5.95
CA TYR A 40 -39.15 6.99 -6.62
C TYR A 40 -39.33 7.06 -8.14
N LYS A 41 -38.40 7.74 -8.80
CA LYS A 41 -38.24 7.70 -10.25
C LYS A 41 -36.81 8.06 -10.64
N THR A 42 -36.42 7.70 -11.85
CA THR A 42 -35.06 7.91 -12.36
C THR A 42 -35.04 8.77 -13.62
N HIS A 43 -33.87 9.38 -13.88
CA HIS A 43 -33.49 9.98 -15.15
C HIS A 43 -32.66 8.95 -15.92
N ILE A 44 -33.19 8.48 -17.05
CA ILE A 44 -32.64 7.40 -17.87
C ILE A 44 -32.04 7.98 -19.15
N GLN A 45 -30.87 7.51 -19.55
CA GLN A 45 -30.23 7.90 -20.80
C GLN A 45 -31.19 7.84 -22.00
N ASP A 46 -31.15 8.89 -22.83
CA ASP A 46 -31.92 9.08 -24.07
C ASP A 46 -33.46 9.09 -23.91
N ILE A 47 -33.97 8.92 -22.68
CA ILE A 47 -35.41 8.90 -22.34
C ILE A 47 -35.77 10.11 -21.45
N GLY A 48 -34.87 10.52 -20.56
CA GLY A 48 -35.12 11.56 -19.57
C GLY A 48 -35.74 11.00 -18.28
N TRP A 49 -36.46 11.85 -17.55
CA TRP A 49 -37.21 11.42 -16.35
C TRP A 49 -38.37 10.50 -16.70
N GLU A 50 -38.56 9.42 -15.94
CA GLU A 50 -39.80 8.66 -15.98
C GLU A 50 -41.01 9.55 -15.68
N MET A 51 -42.06 9.45 -16.50
CA MET A 51 -43.29 10.23 -16.37
C MET A 51 -44.07 9.87 -15.09
N ASN A 52 -44.07 8.59 -14.71
CA ASN A 52 -44.79 8.07 -13.54
C ASN A 52 -43.81 7.73 -12.41
N TRP A 53 -44.22 8.04 -11.18
CA TRP A 53 -43.53 7.54 -9.98
C TRP A 53 -43.77 6.03 -9.81
N LYS A 54 -42.75 5.33 -9.35
CA LYS A 54 -42.77 3.91 -8.95
C LYS A 54 -42.90 3.81 -7.43
N SER A 55 -43.59 2.80 -6.94
CA SER A 55 -43.93 2.63 -5.52
C SER A 55 -43.49 1.25 -4.99
N ASN A 56 -43.02 1.19 -3.74
CA ASN A 56 -42.90 -0.02 -2.91
C ASN A 56 -42.46 -1.34 -3.62
N GLY A 57 -41.43 -1.31 -4.47
CA GLY A 57 -40.83 -2.49 -5.11
C GLY A 57 -41.05 -2.60 -6.63
N GLU A 58 -41.77 -1.67 -7.23
CA GLU A 58 -41.86 -1.52 -8.70
C GLU A 58 -40.51 -1.16 -9.34
N LEU A 59 -40.25 -1.63 -10.57
CA LEU A 59 -39.03 -1.27 -11.30
C LEU A 59 -39.05 0.22 -11.74
N SER A 60 -38.01 0.97 -11.39
CA SER A 60 -37.63 2.25 -12.00
C SER A 60 -36.37 2.05 -12.84
N GLY A 61 -36.33 2.57 -14.07
CA GLY A 61 -35.23 2.31 -15.02
C GLY A 61 -35.59 1.27 -16.09
N THR A 62 -34.57 0.66 -16.71
CA THR A 62 -34.72 -0.29 -17.83
C THR A 62 -33.97 -1.59 -17.61
N VAL A 63 -34.65 -2.72 -17.84
CA VAL A 63 -34.02 -4.05 -17.92
C VAL A 63 -33.52 -4.29 -19.36
N ASN A 64 -32.26 -4.66 -19.53
CA ASN A 64 -31.67 -5.18 -20.77
C ASN A 64 -31.80 -4.23 -22.01
N GLN A 65 -31.76 -2.91 -21.80
CA GLN A 65 -31.79 -1.91 -22.88
C GLN A 65 -30.48 -1.10 -23.00
N SER A 66 -29.46 -1.44 -22.21
CA SER A 66 -28.15 -0.78 -22.20
C SER A 66 -28.21 0.74 -21.98
N LYS A 67 -29.18 1.20 -21.17
CA LYS A 67 -29.34 2.62 -20.79
C LYS A 67 -28.88 2.82 -19.34
N ARG A 68 -28.00 3.79 -19.12
CA ARG A 68 -27.61 4.21 -17.76
C ARG A 68 -28.73 4.99 -17.08
N LEU A 69 -28.80 4.84 -15.77
CA LEU A 69 -29.37 5.85 -14.88
C LEU A 69 -28.37 7.00 -14.73
N GLU A 70 -28.84 8.24 -14.74
CA GLU A 70 -28.02 9.44 -14.51
C GLU A 70 -28.38 10.15 -13.20
N ALA A 71 -29.65 10.09 -12.80
CA ALA A 71 -30.16 10.61 -11.53
C ALA A 71 -31.38 9.84 -11.01
N ILE A 72 -31.71 10.07 -9.74
CA ILE A 72 -32.87 9.54 -9.00
C ILE A 72 -33.52 10.66 -8.17
N ILE A 73 -34.84 10.55 -7.95
CA ILE A 73 -35.56 11.25 -6.89
C ILE A 73 -36.31 10.21 -6.06
N VAL A 74 -36.26 10.32 -4.72
CA VAL A 74 -36.94 9.42 -3.78
C VAL A 74 -37.73 10.24 -2.75
N GLN A 75 -38.96 9.82 -2.46
CA GLN A 75 -39.85 10.45 -1.47
C GLN A 75 -40.59 9.39 -0.63
N LEU A 76 -40.87 9.70 0.64
CA LEU A 76 -41.76 8.89 1.47
C LEU A 76 -43.22 9.35 1.27
N THR A 77 -44.16 8.42 1.43
CA THR A 77 -45.60 8.63 1.26
C THR A 77 -46.41 8.06 2.41
N GLY A 78 -47.67 8.49 2.56
CA GLY A 78 -48.59 8.01 3.60
C GLY A 78 -48.62 8.88 4.87
N SER A 79 -49.10 8.31 5.97
CA SER A 79 -49.07 8.94 7.29
C SER A 79 -47.71 8.75 7.96
N LEU A 80 -46.84 9.72 7.73
CA LEU A 80 -45.48 9.76 8.27
C LEU A 80 -45.42 10.55 9.60
N PRO A 81 -44.62 10.11 10.59
CA PRO A 81 -44.38 10.87 11.81
C PRO A 81 -43.50 12.12 11.53
N LYS A 82 -43.55 13.09 12.44
CA LYS A 82 -42.87 14.39 12.26
C LYS A 82 -41.35 14.22 12.18
N GLY A 83 -40.78 14.52 11.01
CA GLY A 83 -39.34 14.42 10.76
C GLY A 83 -38.91 13.13 10.08
N ALA A 84 -39.83 12.23 9.72
CA ALA A 84 -39.55 11.11 8.83
C ALA A 84 -38.99 11.61 7.49
N THR A 85 -37.86 11.04 7.06
CA THR A 85 -37.18 11.45 5.84
C THR A 85 -36.29 10.34 5.28
N ILE A 86 -36.01 10.41 3.98
CA ILE A 86 -35.06 9.52 3.30
C ILE A 86 -33.96 10.37 2.66
N THR A 87 -32.71 10.05 3.00
CA THR A 87 -31.51 10.70 2.48
C THR A 87 -30.92 9.84 1.37
N THR A 88 -30.54 10.46 0.25
CA THR A 88 -29.99 9.77 -0.92
C THR A 88 -28.56 10.22 -1.20
N VAL A 89 -27.64 9.27 -1.32
CA VAL A 89 -26.26 9.48 -1.82
C VAL A 89 -26.11 8.70 -3.13
N THR A 90 -25.41 9.28 -4.10
CA THR A 90 -25.18 8.66 -5.42
C THR A 90 -23.71 8.74 -5.79
N HIS A 91 -23.13 7.62 -6.23
CA HIS A 91 -21.83 7.60 -6.88
C HIS A 91 -22.04 7.81 -8.38
N VAL A 92 -21.42 8.84 -8.93
CA VAL A 92 -21.51 9.18 -10.36
C VAL A 92 -20.12 9.16 -10.98
N GLN A 93 -20.03 8.58 -12.18
CA GLN A 93 -18.83 8.57 -13.01
C GLN A 93 -18.13 9.95 -13.00
N ASP A 94 -16.80 9.94 -12.89
CA ASP A 94 -15.88 11.09 -12.93
C ASP A 94 -16.13 12.17 -11.84
N LEU A 95 -17.15 12.02 -10.99
CA LEU A 95 -17.51 12.92 -9.89
C LEU A 95 -17.43 12.28 -8.50
N GLY A 96 -17.44 10.95 -8.43
CA GLY A 96 -17.37 10.19 -7.18
C GLY A 96 -18.68 10.21 -6.39
N ASP A 97 -18.58 10.12 -5.06
CA ASP A 97 -19.74 10.24 -4.16
C ASP A 97 -20.23 11.69 -4.13
N LEU A 98 -21.44 11.94 -4.62
CA LEU A 98 -22.09 13.25 -4.48
C LEU A 98 -22.56 13.47 -3.03
N LYS A 99 -22.62 14.74 -2.61
CA LYS A 99 -23.10 15.13 -1.26
C LYS A 99 -24.50 14.57 -0.98
N PRO A 100 -24.81 14.18 0.27
CA PRO A 100 -26.13 13.67 0.63
C PRO A 100 -27.27 14.63 0.25
N ILE A 101 -28.27 14.10 -0.46
CA ILE A 101 -29.43 14.82 -0.97
C ILE A 101 -30.66 14.49 -0.13
N ALA A 102 -31.45 15.52 0.16
CA ALA A 102 -32.67 15.42 0.95
C ALA A 102 -33.84 14.81 0.15
N MET A 103 -34.82 14.28 0.87
CA MET A 103 -36.05 13.71 0.32
C MET A 103 -36.73 14.62 -0.70
N GLY A 104 -37.17 14.05 -1.82
CA GLY A 104 -37.86 14.75 -2.91
C GLY A 104 -36.95 15.60 -3.82
N GLN A 105 -35.64 15.66 -3.56
CA GLN A 105 -34.67 16.36 -4.41
C GLN A 105 -33.91 15.41 -5.36
N LYS A 106 -33.34 15.95 -6.43
CA LYS A 106 -32.56 15.20 -7.43
C LYS A 106 -31.18 14.82 -6.89
N ALA A 107 -30.87 13.54 -6.85
CA ALA A 107 -29.53 13.01 -6.62
C ALA A 107 -28.96 12.40 -7.92
N GLY A 108 -27.72 12.74 -8.26
CA GLY A 108 -27.08 12.38 -9.53
C GLY A 108 -26.91 13.58 -10.48
N THR A 109 -26.82 13.32 -11.78
CA THR A 109 -26.67 14.34 -12.82
C THR A 109 -27.74 14.25 -13.91
N GLU A 110 -27.87 15.30 -14.70
CA GLU A 110 -28.90 15.44 -15.73
C GLU A 110 -28.28 16.24 -16.89
N GLY A 111 -28.41 15.75 -18.12
CA GLY A 111 -27.83 16.39 -19.31
C GLY A 111 -26.29 16.39 -19.36
N ARG A 112 -25.61 15.63 -18.50
CA ARG A 112 -24.14 15.52 -18.45
C ARG A 112 -23.58 14.22 -19.06
N ALA A 113 -24.44 13.28 -19.44
CA ALA A 113 -24.07 11.96 -19.97
C ALA A 113 -23.25 11.05 -19.03
N LEU A 114 -23.19 11.35 -17.73
CA LEU A 114 -22.47 10.56 -16.71
C LEU A 114 -23.39 9.50 -16.09
N ARG A 115 -22.91 8.26 -15.95
CA ARG A 115 -23.65 7.16 -15.30
C ARG A 115 -23.64 7.30 -13.77
N MET A 116 -24.73 6.90 -13.14
CA MET A 116 -24.72 6.41 -11.76
C MET A 116 -24.09 5.03 -11.72
N GLU A 117 -23.19 4.79 -10.77
CA GLU A 117 -22.57 3.47 -10.51
C GLU A 117 -23.08 2.84 -9.20
N SER A 118 -23.54 3.66 -8.25
CA SER A 118 -24.05 3.19 -6.95
C SER A 118 -25.02 4.19 -6.33
N VAL A 119 -25.95 3.67 -5.51
CA VAL A 119 -26.86 4.47 -4.68
C VAL A 119 -26.85 3.97 -3.24
N THR A 120 -26.91 4.89 -2.29
CA THR A 120 -27.11 4.62 -0.85
C THR A 120 -28.32 5.40 -0.38
N LEU A 121 -29.24 4.72 0.29
CA LEU A 121 -30.50 5.28 0.80
C LEU A 121 -30.59 5.06 2.31
N THR A 122 -30.79 6.14 3.06
CA THR A 122 -30.90 6.08 4.53
C THR A 122 -32.26 6.62 4.98
N LEU A 123 -33.08 5.74 5.57
CA LEU A 123 -34.34 6.08 6.21
C LEU A 123 -34.08 6.61 7.62
N ASN A 124 -34.75 7.70 8.00
CA ASN A 124 -34.62 8.34 9.31
C ASN A 124 -36.00 8.60 9.91
N ASN A 125 -36.11 8.49 11.24
CA ASN A 125 -37.30 8.80 12.04
C ASN A 125 -38.60 8.06 11.61
N LEU A 126 -38.48 6.79 11.21
CA LEU A 126 -39.62 5.89 10.95
C LEU A 126 -39.30 4.49 11.52
N PRO A 127 -39.21 4.33 12.86
CA PRO A 127 -38.61 3.15 13.49
C PRO A 127 -39.40 1.85 13.29
N GLU A 128 -40.72 1.94 13.09
CA GLU A 128 -41.60 0.79 12.82
C GLU A 128 -41.33 0.12 11.45
N TYR A 129 -40.51 0.73 10.59
CA TYR A 129 -40.25 0.27 9.23
C TYR A 129 -38.75 0.21 8.91
N ARG A 130 -38.33 -0.87 8.25
CA ARG A 130 -37.00 -1.02 7.64
C ARG A 130 -37.06 -0.75 6.13
N LEU A 131 -36.06 -0.02 5.63
CA LEU A 131 -35.90 0.27 4.20
C LEU A 131 -35.16 -0.88 3.50
N LYS A 132 -35.70 -1.35 2.37
CA LYS A 132 -35.10 -2.36 1.49
C LYS A 132 -35.01 -1.87 0.05
N TYR A 133 -33.92 -2.17 -0.65
CA TYR A 133 -33.73 -1.79 -2.07
C TYR A 133 -32.77 -2.70 -2.82
N ASN A 134 -32.92 -2.75 -4.14
CA ASN A 134 -32.10 -3.56 -5.04
C ASN A 134 -31.81 -2.77 -6.33
N VAL A 135 -30.70 -3.08 -6.99
CA VAL A 135 -30.27 -2.41 -8.23
C VAL A 135 -29.87 -3.43 -9.30
N GLN A 136 -30.13 -3.08 -10.54
CA GLN A 136 -29.67 -3.77 -11.74
C GLN A 136 -28.46 -3.04 -12.30
N VAL A 137 -27.41 -3.80 -12.61
CA VAL A 137 -26.13 -3.32 -13.12
C VAL A 137 -25.82 -3.94 -14.48
N GLU A 138 -25.16 -3.16 -15.33
CA GLU A 138 -24.55 -3.62 -16.60
C GLU A 138 -23.79 -4.94 -16.40
N ASP A 139 -24.01 -5.88 -17.33
CA ASP A 139 -23.39 -7.21 -17.41
C ASP A 139 -23.49 -8.10 -16.15
N ARG A 140 -24.27 -7.69 -15.14
CA ARG A 140 -24.48 -8.42 -13.88
C ARG A 140 -25.95 -8.68 -13.55
N GLY A 141 -26.88 -7.92 -14.14
CA GLY A 141 -28.30 -8.02 -13.77
C GLY A 141 -28.56 -7.50 -12.35
N TRP A 142 -29.54 -8.07 -11.65
CA TRP A 142 -29.85 -7.71 -10.26
C TRP A 142 -28.78 -8.21 -9.28
N LEU A 143 -28.25 -7.33 -8.44
CA LEU A 143 -27.20 -7.69 -7.46
C LEU A 143 -27.72 -8.55 -6.28
N ARG A 144 -29.04 -8.63 -6.09
CA ARG A 144 -29.74 -9.52 -5.14
C ARG A 144 -30.94 -10.16 -5.83
N ASN A 145 -31.43 -11.28 -5.30
CA ASN A 145 -32.63 -11.95 -5.83
C ASN A 145 -33.81 -10.96 -5.94
N GLU A 146 -34.33 -10.78 -7.16
CA GLU A 146 -35.41 -9.82 -7.45
C GLU A 146 -36.71 -10.14 -6.69
N ASN A 147 -36.95 -11.42 -6.39
CA ASN A 147 -38.19 -11.91 -5.78
C ASN A 147 -38.12 -12.03 -4.24
N ASP A 148 -36.94 -11.88 -3.64
CA ASP A 148 -36.74 -11.94 -2.18
C ASP A 148 -36.33 -10.57 -1.62
N VAL A 149 -37.30 -9.89 -1.01
CA VAL A 149 -37.13 -8.57 -0.38
C VAL A 149 -36.26 -8.62 0.89
N ASN A 150 -36.15 -9.77 1.55
CA ASN A 150 -35.29 -9.92 2.73
C ASN A 150 -33.81 -9.97 2.34
N ALA A 151 -33.49 -10.55 1.18
CA ALA A 151 -32.16 -10.52 0.56
C ALA A 151 -31.75 -9.15 -0.05
N TRP A 152 -32.68 -8.20 -0.24
CA TRP A 152 -32.36 -6.86 -0.76
C TRP A 152 -31.47 -6.07 0.20
N PHE A 153 -30.73 -5.08 -0.32
CA PHE A 153 -29.92 -4.16 0.48
C PHE A 153 -30.79 -3.37 1.46
N SER A 154 -30.21 -3.02 2.60
CA SER A 154 -30.88 -2.38 3.72
C SER A 154 -30.51 -0.89 3.82
N GLY A 155 -31.32 -0.11 4.53
CA GLY A 155 -31.06 1.32 4.75
C GLY A 155 -29.63 1.59 5.24
N GLY A 156 -28.89 2.46 4.54
CA GLY A 156 -27.50 2.81 4.84
C GLY A 156 -26.42 2.00 4.10
N GLU A 157 -26.74 0.88 3.46
CA GLU A 157 -25.78 0.13 2.62
C GLU A 157 -25.46 0.85 1.30
N ALA A 158 -24.57 0.30 0.46
CA ALA A 158 -24.31 0.79 -0.89
C ALA A 158 -24.73 -0.26 -1.92
N ALA A 159 -25.67 0.10 -2.79
CA ALA A 159 -26.18 -0.76 -3.85
C ALA A 159 -25.64 -0.30 -5.21
N GLY A 160 -24.69 -1.05 -5.76
CA GLY A 160 -24.04 -0.77 -7.04
C GLY A 160 -22.60 -1.26 -7.09
N THR A 161 -21.81 -0.68 -8.00
CA THR A 161 -20.47 -1.15 -8.42
C THR A 161 -19.49 0.02 -8.51
N LYS A 162 -19.35 0.72 -7.38
CA LYS A 162 -18.48 1.89 -7.21
C LYS A 162 -17.02 1.60 -7.58
N ASN A 163 -16.45 2.45 -8.42
CA ASN A 163 -15.09 2.34 -8.99
C ASN A 163 -14.90 1.18 -10.00
N GLU A 164 -15.92 0.38 -10.31
CA GLU A 164 -15.82 -0.73 -11.28
C GLU A 164 -16.21 -0.31 -12.71
N SER A 165 -16.57 0.96 -12.92
CA SER A 165 -16.97 1.55 -14.21
C SER A 165 -18.25 1.01 -14.86
N LEU A 166 -19.01 0.15 -14.19
CA LEU A 166 -20.31 -0.35 -14.66
C LEU A 166 -21.45 0.60 -14.28
N ARG A 167 -22.43 0.78 -15.17
CA ARG A 167 -23.63 1.60 -14.90
C ARG A 167 -24.70 0.84 -14.11
N LEU A 168 -25.48 1.58 -13.32
CA LEU A 168 -26.83 1.14 -12.96
C LEU A 168 -27.77 1.28 -14.16
N GLU A 169 -28.64 0.31 -14.39
CA GLU A 169 -29.69 0.33 -15.43
C GLU A 169 -31.12 0.41 -14.85
N GLY A 170 -31.33 -0.09 -13.62
CA GLY A 170 -32.63 -0.09 -12.95
C GLY A 170 -32.54 -0.28 -11.44
N LEU A 171 -33.64 -0.01 -10.72
CA LEU A 171 -33.72 -0.15 -9.27
C LEU A 171 -35.15 -0.39 -8.74
N LYS A 172 -35.23 -0.93 -7.52
CA LYS A 172 -36.44 -1.16 -6.73
C LYS A 172 -36.22 -0.73 -5.28
N ILE A 173 -37.23 -0.12 -4.64
CA ILE A 173 -37.17 0.36 -3.23
C ILE A 173 -38.50 0.05 -2.54
N LYS A 174 -38.48 -0.48 -1.31
CA LYS A 174 -39.66 -0.88 -0.54
C LYS A 174 -39.46 -0.62 0.96
N LEU A 175 -40.54 -0.31 1.68
CA LEU A 175 -40.59 -0.35 3.14
C LEU A 175 -41.20 -1.68 3.63
N VAL A 176 -40.70 -2.19 4.76
CA VAL A 176 -41.17 -3.42 5.41
C VAL A 176 -41.32 -3.15 6.91
N GLU A 177 -42.37 -3.66 7.55
CA GLU A 177 -42.69 -3.42 8.97
C GLU A 177 -41.75 -4.22 9.93
N ILE A 178 -41.88 -4.02 11.24
CA ILE A 178 -41.13 -4.70 12.31
C ILE A 178 -42.11 -5.28 13.35
N ASN A 179 -41.92 -6.56 13.73
CA ASN A 179 -42.82 -7.34 14.60
C ASN A 179 -42.06 -7.89 15.82
N GLU A 180 -41.91 -7.06 16.87
CA GLU A 180 -41.15 -7.39 18.09
C GLU A 180 -41.77 -8.53 18.90
N GLU A 181 -43.09 -8.69 18.83
CA GLU A 181 -43.87 -9.71 19.53
C GLU A 181 -43.48 -11.13 19.05
N TYR A 182 -43.05 -11.28 17.80
CA TYR A 182 -42.55 -12.55 17.26
C TYR A 182 -41.22 -12.97 17.88
N GLU A 183 -40.34 -12.02 18.23
CA GLU A 183 -39.08 -12.32 18.91
C GLU A 183 -39.33 -12.83 20.35
N ALA A 184 -40.32 -12.26 21.04
CA ALA A 184 -40.74 -12.73 22.36
C ALA A 184 -41.32 -14.15 22.33
N TYR A 185 -42.10 -14.49 21.30
CA TYR A 185 -42.63 -15.83 21.06
C TYR A 185 -41.51 -16.87 20.86
N GLN A 186 -40.55 -16.59 19.97
CA GLN A 186 -39.41 -17.50 19.73
C GLN A 186 -38.57 -17.71 21.00
N LYS A 187 -38.36 -16.65 21.78
CA LYS A 187 -37.64 -16.72 23.06
C LYS A 187 -38.34 -17.60 24.09
N ALA A 188 -39.67 -17.68 24.09
CA ALA A 188 -40.42 -18.57 24.98
C ALA A 188 -40.18 -20.05 24.62
N LEU A 189 -40.24 -20.41 23.33
CA LEU A 189 -40.01 -21.79 22.88
C LEU A 189 -38.61 -22.32 23.25
N ALA A 190 -37.59 -21.47 23.13
CA ALA A 190 -36.19 -21.82 23.39
C ALA A 190 -35.81 -22.00 24.87
N ALA A 191 -36.74 -21.74 25.82
CA ALA A 191 -36.44 -21.72 27.25
C ALA A 191 -36.29 -23.11 27.92
N VAL A 192 -36.62 -24.20 27.22
CA VAL A 192 -36.65 -25.57 27.76
C VAL A 192 -36.07 -26.59 26.78
N THR A 193 -35.57 -27.73 27.29
CA THR A 193 -34.84 -28.73 26.48
C THR A 193 -35.12 -30.16 26.94
N GLU A 194 -35.43 -31.05 25.98
CA GLU A 194 -35.90 -32.43 26.20
C GLU A 194 -35.05 -33.23 27.19
N SER A 195 -33.73 -33.16 27.07
CA SER A 195 -32.76 -33.91 27.89
C SER A 195 -32.86 -33.68 29.41
N ASN A 196 -33.54 -32.62 29.83
CA ASN A 196 -33.59 -32.19 31.23
C ASN A 196 -34.86 -32.67 31.95
N TYR A 197 -35.81 -33.26 31.22
CA TYR A 197 -37.16 -33.59 31.70
C TYR A 197 -37.55 -35.04 31.40
N THR A 198 -38.62 -35.52 32.04
CA THR A 198 -39.18 -36.86 31.78
C THR A 198 -39.90 -36.88 30.44
N ALA A 199 -39.78 -37.99 29.70
CA ALA A 199 -40.38 -38.14 28.37
C ALA A 199 -41.91 -37.88 28.36
N GLU A 200 -42.62 -38.28 29.41
CA GLU A 200 -44.08 -38.07 29.56
C GLU A 200 -44.46 -36.59 29.70
N SER A 201 -43.72 -35.83 30.54
CA SER A 201 -43.98 -34.39 30.71
C SER A 201 -43.57 -33.60 29.46
N TRP A 202 -42.45 -33.97 28.83
CA TRP A 202 -42.01 -33.36 27.58
C TRP A 202 -42.97 -33.61 26.41
N ALA A 203 -43.46 -34.84 26.24
CA ALA A 203 -44.47 -35.17 25.22
C ALA A 203 -45.81 -34.43 25.42
N THR A 204 -46.07 -33.94 26.64
CA THR A 204 -47.23 -33.09 26.95
C THR A 204 -46.96 -31.63 26.57
N TYR A 205 -45.80 -31.07 26.94
CA TYR A 205 -45.37 -29.74 26.50
C TYR A 205 -45.34 -29.61 24.97
N LYS A 206 -44.74 -30.58 24.26
CA LYS A 206 -44.58 -30.54 22.81
C LYS A 206 -45.92 -30.41 22.07
N LYS A 207 -46.98 -31.08 22.55
CA LYS A 207 -48.34 -30.97 21.96
C LYS A 207 -48.89 -29.55 22.01
N VAL A 208 -48.62 -28.82 23.10
CA VAL A 208 -49.04 -27.41 23.21
C VAL A 208 -48.18 -26.52 22.32
N ALA A 209 -46.87 -26.80 22.22
CA ALA A 209 -45.96 -26.06 21.33
C ALA A 209 -46.34 -26.22 19.85
N ASP A 210 -46.54 -27.46 19.38
CA ASP A 210 -46.94 -27.76 18.00
C ASP A 210 -48.29 -27.09 17.64
N ALA A 211 -49.23 -27.04 18.59
CA ALA A 211 -50.55 -26.44 18.40
C ALA A 211 -50.57 -24.89 18.43
N ASN A 212 -49.47 -24.24 18.84
CA ASN A 212 -49.35 -22.78 18.97
C ASN A 212 -48.24 -22.23 18.05
N LYS A 213 -48.05 -22.82 16.87
CA LYS A 213 -47.01 -22.42 15.89
C LYS A 213 -47.35 -21.08 15.19
N MET A 214 -46.41 -20.14 15.19
CA MET A 214 -46.55 -18.80 14.57
C MET A 214 -45.37 -18.45 13.63
N THR A 215 -45.55 -17.46 12.76
CA THR A 215 -44.55 -16.85 11.86
C THR A 215 -44.47 -15.32 12.03
N GLU A 216 -43.48 -14.66 11.41
CA GLU A 216 -43.32 -13.19 11.52
C GLU A 216 -44.47 -12.38 10.88
N ASP A 217 -45.22 -13.00 9.95
CA ASP A 217 -46.39 -12.41 9.29
C ASP A 217 -47.70 -12.53 10.11
N ASN A 218 -47.70 -13.27 11.23
CA ASN A 218 -48.91 -13.42 12.04
C ASN A 218 -49.28 -12.11 12.77
N PRO A 219 -50.58 -11.81 12.95
CA PRO A 219 -51.02 -10.67 13.75
C PRO A 219 -50.44 -10.70 15.17
N LYS A 220 -49.94 -9.55 15.64
CA LYS A 220 -49.35 -9.36 16.98
C LYS A 220 -50.19 -9.94 18.12
N ALA A 221 -51.52 -9.86 18.02
CA ALA A 221 -52.46 -10.42 19.00
C ALA A 221 -52.44 -11.95 19.07
N ASP A 222 -52.32 -12.63 17.93
CA ASP A 222 -52.30 -14.09 17.84
C ASP A 222 -50.96 -14.63 18.38
N ILE A 223 -49.85 -13.96 18.04
CA ILE A 223 -48.51 -14.25 18.55
C ILE A 223 -48.45 -14.12 20.07
N LEU A 224 -49.06 -13.06 20.63
CA LEU A 224 -49.16 -12.86 22.08
C LEU A 224 -49.99 -13.98 22.76
N GLY A 225 -51.09 -14.41 22.12
CA GLY A 225 -51.91 -15.54 22.57
C GLY A 225 -51.15 -16.86 22.58
N ALA A 226 -50.45 -17.18 21.49
CA ALA A 226 -49.60 -18.37 21.37
C ALA A 226 -48.50 -18.39 22.45
N THR A 227 -47.78 -17.27 22.63
CA THR A 227 -46.71 -17.13 23.63
C THR A 227 -47.20 -17.48 25.04
N LYS A 228 -48.39 -17.01 25.43
CA LYS A 228 -48.99 -17.32 26.72
C LYS A 228 -49.24 -18.82 26.93
N ASN A 229 -49.66 -19.52 25.88
CA ASN A 229 -49.91 -20.96 25.92
C ASN A 229 -48.62 -21.78 26.02
N ILE A 230 -47.53 -21.35 25.37
CA ILE A 230 -46.19 -21.95 25.54
C ILE A 230 -45.75 -21.89 27.00
N LEU A 231 -45.80 -20.69 27.61
CA LEU A 231 -45.34 -20.47 28.99
C LEU A 231 -46.12 -21.32 30.00
N ALA A 232 -47.45 -21.37 29.89
CA ALA A 232 -48.29 -22.19 30.77
C ALA A 232 -48.00 -23.71 30.64
N ALA A 233 -47.57 -24.17 29.47
CA ALA A 233 -47.18 -25.57 29.27
C ALA A 233 -45.82 -25.91 29.90
N GLN A 234 -44.91 -24.93 30.03
CA GLN A 234 -43.58 -25.13 30.65
C GLN A 234 -43.65 -25.35 32.17
N GLU A 235 -44.66 -24.78 32.84
CA GLU A 235 -44.89 -24.97 34.29
C GLU A 235 -45.21 -26.43 34.66
N ASN A 236 -45.56 -27.28 33.69
CA ASN A 236 -45.95 -28.68 33.87
C ASN A 236 -44.82 -29.69 33.57
N LEU A 237 -43.57 -29.23 33.37
CA LEU A 237 -42.41 -30.06 33.05
C LEU A 237 -41.72 -30.65 34.30
N VAL A 238 -41.41 -31.96 34.27
CA VAL A 238 -40.87 -32.72 35.42
C VAL A 238 -39.42 -33.14 35.15
N ARG A 239 -38.47 -32.87 36.06
CA ARG A 239 -37.01 -33.13 35.85
C ARG A 239 -36.60 -34.59 36.09
N GLY A 240 -35.58 -35.05 35.34
CA GLY A 240 -34.97 -36.40 35.47
C GLY A 240 -33.91 -36.56 36.57
N ARG A 241 -33.36 -37.78 36.72
CA ARG A 241 -32.31 -38.16 37.71
C ARG A 241 -30.88 -38.07 37.15
N ASN A 242 -29.87 -38.26 38.02
CA ASN A 242 -28.47 -37.97 37.71
C ASN A 242 -27.65 -39.23 37.32
N LEU A 243 -27.36 -39.38 36.03
CA LEU A 243 -26.57 -40.51 35.48
C LEU A 243 -25.05 -40.26 35.39
N THR A 244 -24.52 -39.19 35.99
CA THR A 244 -23.13 -38.75 35.73
C THR A 244 -22.07 -39.79 36.12
N ALA A 245 -22.16 -40.37 37.31
CA ALA A 245 -21.17 -41.36 37.78
C ALA A 245 -21.19 -42.65 36.95
N TYR A 246 -22.40 -43.10 36.56
CA TYR A 246 -22.60 -44.28 35.71
C TYR A 246 -21.97 -44.10 34.32
N LYS A 247 -22.23 -42.95 33.67
CA LYS A 247 -21.64 -42.63 32.36
C LYS A 247 -20.12 -42.48 32.43
N ALA A 248 -19.58 -41.95 33.52
CA ALA A 248 -18.13 -41.86 33.73
C ALA A 248 -17.48 -43.25 33.90
N ALA A 249 -18.15 -44.19 34.59
CA ALA A 249 -17.66 -45.56 34.72
C ALA A 249 -17.60 -46.28 33.37
N LEU A 250 -18.64 -46.19 32.54
CA LEU A 250 -18.66 -46.79 31.20
C LEU A 250 -17.50 -46.33 30.29
N ALA A 251 -17.14 -45.05 30.37
CA ALA A 251 -16.13 -44.43 29.50
C ALA A 251 -14.66 -44.66 29.94
N ALA A 252 -14.41 -45.38 31.04
CA ALA A 252 -13.08 -45.48 31.65
C ALA A 252 -12.10 -46.47 30.96
N VAL A 253 -12.59 -47.33 30.06
CA VAL A 253 -11.81 -48.35 29.34
C VAL A 253 -12.28 -48.49 27.88
N ASN A 254 -11.38 -48.90 26.98
CA ASN A 254 -11.63 -48.99 25.54
C ASN A 254 -11.19 -50.36 24.99
N GLU A 255 -12.02 -51.00 24.18
CA GLU A 255 -11.81 -52.36 23.65
C GLU A 255 -10.45 -52.57 23.00
N VAL A 256 -10.00 -51.57 22.22
CA VAL A 256 -8.78 -51.69 21.40
C VAL A 256 -7.51 -51.91 22.23
N ASP A 257 -7.47 -51.43 23.48
CA ASP A 257 -6.34 -51.54 24.41
C ASP A 257 -6.14 -52.97 24.97
N TYR A 258 -7.20 -53.78 24.98
CA TYR A 258 -7.28 -55.01 25.77
C TYR A 258 -7.49 -56.27 24.91
N THR A 259 -7.22 -57.45 25.47
CA THR A 259 -7.38 -58.73 24.77
C THR A 259 -8.87 -59.06 24.58
N PRO A 260 -9.31 -59.55 23.39
CA PRO A 260 -10.72 -59.88 23.15
C PRO A 260 -11.31 -60.85 24.18
N ALA A 261 -10.49 -61.80 24.67
CA ALA A 261 -10.87 -62.76 25.69
C ALA A 261 -11.20 -62.12 27.06
N THR A 262 -10.52 -61.04 27.45
CA THR A 262 -10.87 -60.33 28.70
C THR A 262 -11.96 -59.29 28.48
N TRP A 263 -12.03 -58.68 27.29
CA TRP A 263 -13.07 -57.70 26.94
C TRP A 263 -14.48 -58.30 26.89
N ALA A 264 -14.64 -59.49 26.30
CA ALA A 264 -15.95 -60.17 26.25
C ALA A 264 -16.55 -60.45 27.65
N VAL A 265 -15.70 -60.63 28.67
CA VAL A 265 -16.12 -60.80 30.07
C VAL A 265 -16.59 -59.47 30.68
N TYR A 266 -15.98 -58.35 30.29
CA TYR A 266 -16.39 -57.01 30.71
C TYR A 266 -17.72 -56.60 30.04
N GLU A 267 -17.88 -56.85 28.74
CA GLU A 267 -19.14 -56.60 28.00
C GLU A 267 -20.34 -57.37 28.58
N ALA A 268 -20.11 -58.61 29.01
CA ALA A 268 -21.11 -59.41 29.73
C ALA A 268 -21.55 -58.79 31.07
N VAL A 269 -20.71 -57.96 31.71
CA VAL A 269 -21.09 -57.19 32.90
C VAL A 269 -21.81 -55.91 32.52
N LEU A 270 -21.42 -55.22 31.45
CA LEU A 270 -22.09 -54.00 30.98
C LEU A 270 -23.57 -54.26 30.66
N SER A 271 -23.85 -55.30 29.88
CA SER A 271 -25.21 -55.69 29.46
C SER A 271 -26.13 -56.05 30.64
N GLN A 272 -25.58 -56.55 31.75
CA GLN A 272 -26.35 -56.86 32.97
C GLN A 272 -26.58 -55.65 33.89
N ASN A 273 -25.95 -54.50 33.61
CA ASN A 273 -25.96 -53.31 34.47
C ASN A 273 -26.39 -52.05 33.68
N ALA A 274 -27.31 -52.18 32.74
CA ALA A 274 -27.91 -51.06 32.01
C ALA A 274 -28.90 -50.27 32.90
N VAL A 275 -28.80 -48.93 32.91
CA VAL A 275 -29.74 -48.03 33.63
C VAL A 275 -30.04 -46.74 32.84
N ASP A 276 -31.22 -46.17 33.06
CA ASP A 276 -31.74 -44.95 32.42
C ASP A 276 -32.21 -43.88 33.43
N LEU A 277 -32.91 -42.84 32.96
CA LEU A 277 -33.43 -41.73 33.78
C LEU A 277 -34.62 -42.09 34.67
N ASN A 278 -35.22 -43.28 34.50
CA ASN A 278 -36.38 -43.79 35.22
C ASN A 278 -35.98 -44.76 36.35
N ASN A 279 -34.77 -45.31 36.32
CA ASN A 279 -34.21 -46.15 37.39
C ASN A 279 -34.08 -45.41 38.73
N THR A 280 -34.08 -46.17 39.83
CA THR A 280 -33.83 -45.61 41.17
C THR A 280 -32.34 -45.30 41.37
N GLU A 281 -32.03 -44.39 42.29
CA GLU A 281 -30.66 -44.03 42.63
C GLU A 281 -29.84 -45.27 43.06
N ASP A 282 -30.44 -46.17 43.85
CA ASP A 282 -29.80 -47.42 44.30
C ASP A 282 -29.47 -48.37 43.14
N GLN A 283 -30.31 -48.42 42.09
CA GLN A 283 -30.04 -49.18 40.88
C GLN A 283 -28.86 -48.58 40.11
N ILE A 284 -28.84 -47.25 39.94
CA ILE A 284 -27.77 -46.53 39.25
C ILE A 284 -26.42 -46.69 39.98
N VAL A 285 -26.42 -46.57 41.32
CA VAL A 285 -25.23 -46.77 42.17
C VAL A 285 -24.74 -48.22 42.10
N THR A 286 -25.64 -49.21 42.16
CA THR A 286 -25.30 -50.63 42.07
C THR A 286 -24.69 -50.97 40.71
N ALA A 287 -25.31 -50.52 39.62
CA ALA A 287 -24.82 -50.70 38.26
C ALA A 287 -23.41 -50.10 38.07
N THR A 288 -23.22 -48.86 38.53
CA THR A 288 -21.93 -48.16 38.49
C THR A 288 -20.82 -48.96 39.19
N LYS A 289 -21.11 -49.51 40.37
CA LYS A 289 -20.14 -50.28 41.16
C LYS A 289 -19.69 -51.57 40.44
N ASN A 290 -20.63 -52.29 39.84
CA ASN A 290 -20.34 -53.56 39.17
C ASN A 290 -19.44 -53.38 37.94
N ILE A 291 -19.66 -52.30 37.18
CA ILE A 291 -18.83 -51.93 36.02
C ILE A 291 -17.39 -51.64 36.44
N VAL A 292 -17.19 -50.82 37.48
CA VAL A 292 -15.85 -50.45 37.98
C VAL A 292 -15.06 -51.65 38.53
N GLU A 293 -15.74 -52.67 39.09
CA GLU A 293 -15.04 -53.88 39.55
C GLU A 293 -14.56 -54.74 38.37
N ALA A 294 -15.38 -54.89 37.32
CA ALA A 294 -15.05 -55.70 36.16
C ALA A 294 -13.87 -55.17 35.34
N GLN A 295 -13.65 -53.85 35.33
CA GLN A 295 -12.52 -53.19 34.65
C GLN A 295 -11.14 -53.67 35.14
N LYS A 296 -11.05 -54.15 36.39
CA LYS A 296 -9.80 -54.63 37.00
C LYS A 296 -9.29 -55.95 36.40
N SER A 297 -10.14 -56.66 35.66
CA SER A 297 -9.85 -57.99 35.08
C SER A 297 -9.36 -57.95 33.62
N LEU A 298 -9.14 -56.75 33.06
CA LEU A 298 -8.76 -56.56 31.66
C LEU A 298 -7.24 -56.66 31.43
N GLN A 299 -6.82 -57.46 30.43
CA GLN A 299 -5.42 -57.67 30.05
C GLN A 299 -5.07 -56.85 28.80
N ARG A 300 -3.95 -56.10 28.80
CA ARG A 300 -3.50 -55.28 27.65
C ARG A 300 -2.76 -56.10 26.57
N LYS A 301 -2.83 -55.63 25.32
CA LYS A 301 -2.04 -56.14 24.18
C LYS A 301 -0.55 -55.73 24.26
N VAL A 302 0.32 -56.42 23.52
CA VAL A 302 1.78 -56.14 23.47
C VAL A 302 2.22 -55.41 22.19
N ASN A 303 3.42 -54.81 22.21
CA ASN A 303 3.92 -53.95 21.14
C ASN A 303 4.84 -54.72 20.17
N LEU A 304 4.32 -55.00 18.97
CA LEU A 304 5.01 -55.71 17.89
C LEU A 304 5.78 -54.78 16.92
N THR A 305 5.76 -53.46 17.12
CA THR A 305 6.27 -52.49 16.13
C THR A 305 7.76 -52.67 15.81
N ALA A 306 8.59 -53.00 16.81
CA ALA A 306 10.01 -53.27 16.61
C ALA A 306 10.26 -54.55 15.77
N TYR A 307 9.52 -55.62 16.06
CA TYR A 307 9.59 -56.90 15.35
C TYR A 307 9.19 -56.74 13.87
N ASN A 308 8.03 -56.14 13.62
CA ASN A 308 7.51 -55.92 12.26
C ASN A 308 8.41 -54.99 11.44
N LYS A 309 8.96 -53.93 12.06
CA LYS A 309 9.92 -53.02 11.41
C LYS A 309 11.21 -53.73 11.01
N THR A 310 11.75 -54.58 11.87
CA THR A 310 12.97 -55.35 11.55
C THR A 310 12.70 -56.35 10.44
N LEU A 311 11.58 -57.10 10.49
CA LEU A 311 11.20 -58.08 9.46
C LEU A 311 11.16 -57.47 8.03
N ALA A 312 10.66 -56.24 7.91
CA ALA A 312 10.49 -55.53 6.64
C ALA A 312 11.78 -54.87 6.07
N ALA A 313 12.92 -54.96 6.77
CA ALA A 313 14.12 -54.16 6.43
C ALA A 313 14.95 -54.68 5.25
N VAL A 314 14.65 -55.86 4.68
CA VAL A 314 15.41 -56.47 3.56
C VAL A 314 14.48 -57.02 2.47
N ARG A 315 14.92 -56.98 1.20
CA ARG A 315 14.13 -57.43 0.03
C ARG A 315 14.92 -58.44 -0.81
N ASN A 316 14.22 -59.46 -1.34
CA ASN A 316 14.83 -60.54 -2.14
C ASN A 316 15.60 -60.04 -3.37
N ALA A 317 15.16 -58.94 -3.98
CA ALA A 317 15.79 -58.38 -5.16
C ALA A 317 17.24 -57.92 -4.92
N ASP A 318 17.56 -57.44 -3.72
CA ASP A 318 18.79 -56.69 -3.42
C ASP A 318 19.97 -57.60 -3.03
N TYR A 319 19.70 -58.88 -2.76
CA TYR A 319 20.66 -59.84 -2.18
C TYR A 319 20.85 -61.09 -3.06
N SER A 320 21.95 -61.82 -2.84
CA SER A 320 22.26 -63.07 -3.54
C SER A 320 21.35 -64.21 -3.07
N ALA A 321 20.90 -65.05 -4.00
CA ALA A 321 19.93 -66.12 -3.72
C ALA A 321 20.37 -67.06 -2.58
N SER A 322 21.67 -67.41 -2.53
CA SER A 322 22.24 -68.25 -1.48
C SER A 322 22.17 -67.62 -0.08
N SER A 323 22.34 -66.29 0.02
CA SER A 323 22.26 -65.58 1.31
C SER A 323 20.83 -65.28 1.73
N TRP A 324 19.93 -65.01 0.77
CA TRP A 324 18.50 -64.85 1.02
C TRP A 324 17.84 -66.14 1.54
N GLY A 325 18.15 -67.29 0.92
CA GLY A 325 17.60 -68.59 1.36
C GLY A 325 18.01 -68.99 2.80
N ALA A 326 19.18 -68.54 3.26
CA ALA A 326 19.61 -68.73 4.65
C ALA A 326 18.79 -67.87 5.63
N TYR A 327 18.49 -66.62 5.27
CA TYR A 327 17.65 -65.70 6.07
C TYR A 327 16.21 -66.23 6.19
N GLN A 328 15.60 -66.68 5.09
CA GLN A 328 14.23 -67.21 5.09
C GLN A 328 14.05 -68.39 6.06
N LYS A 329 15.05 -69.27 6.18
CA LYS A 329 15.00 -70.44 7.06
C LYS A 329 15.02 -70.09 8.56
N LEU A 330 15.51 -68.90 8.93
CA LEU A 330 15.43 -68.42 10.32
C LEU A 330 14.03 -67.87 10.63
N LEU A 331 13.43 -67.11 9.70
CA LEU A 331 12.12 -66.48 9.91
C LEU A 331 11.02 -67.49 10.28
N THR A 332 11.08 -68.70 9.72
CA THR A 332 10.18 -69.82 10.07
C THR A 332 10.34 -70.36 11.50
N THR A 333 11.27 -69.83 12.29
CA THR A 333 11.56 -70.25 13.68
C THR A 333 11.48 -69.12 14.72
N THR A 334 11.13 -67.89 14.32
CA THR A 334 11.13 -66.70 15.18
C THR A 334 9.80 -65.93 15.17
N VAL A 335 8.68 -66.63 14.96
CA VAL A 335 7.34 -66.02 14.86
C VAL A 335 6.78 -65.69 16.25
N VAL A 336 6.16 -64.51 16.39
CA VAL A 336 5.47 -64.03 17.60
C VAL A 336 4.14 -63.35 17.25
N SER A 337 3.16 -63.34 18.18
CA SER A 337 1.83 -62.71 18.03
C SER A 337 1.52 -61.70 19.15
N GLU A 338 0.32 -61.11 19.13
CA GLU A 338 -0.19 -60.25 20.23
C GLU A 338 -0.41 -61.00 21.55
N ASP A 339 -0.39 -62.34 21.52
CA ASP A 339 -0.55 -63.22 22.69
C ASP A 339 0.78 -63.47 23.42
N ASN A 340 1.92 -63.16 22.80
CA ASN A 340 3.25 -63.32 23.39
C ASN A 340 3.55 -62.25 24.44
N THR A 341 4.52 -62.54 25.30
CA THR A 341 5.10 -61.53 26.19
C THR A 341 6.04 -60.59 25.43
N GLN A 342 6.15 -59.33 25.85
CA GLN A 342 7.08 -58.37 25.26
C GLN A 342 8.54 -58.86 25.27
N THR A 343 8.91 -59.69 26.24
CA THR A 343 10.24 -60.32 26.34
C THR A 343 10.53 -61.25 25.15
N GLU A 344 9.55 -62.06 24.73
CA GLU A 344 9.68 -62.97 23.60
C GLU A 344 9.75 -62.20 22.28
N VAL A 345 8.91 -61.16 22.12
CA VAL A 345 8.92 -60.24 20.97
C VAL A 345 10.30 -59.57 20.82
N ASN A 346 10.89 -59.12 21.92
CA ASN A 346 12.22 -58.50 21.92
C ASN A 346 13.33 -59.51 21.52
N ALA A 347 13.24 -60.75 22.00
CA ALA A 347 14.19 -61.82 21.64
C ALA A 347 14.10 -62.20 20.15
N ALA A 348 12.87 -62.37 19.63
CA ALA A 348 12.63 -62.64 18.21
C ALA A 348 13.17 -61.51 17.31
N THR A 349 12.92 -60.25 17.69
CA THR A 349 13.41 -59.05 16.97
C THR A 349 14.94 -59.06 16.82
N LYS A 350 15.67 -59.39 17.91
CA LYS A 350 17.13 -59.45 17.91
C LYS A 350 17.67 -60.52 16.94
N ASN A 351 17.05 -61.71 16.92
CA ASN A 351 17.51 -62.81 16.07
C ASN A 351 17.40 -62.46 14.57
N ILE A 352 16.38 -61.70 14.16
CA ILE A 352 16.21 -61.26 12.77
C ILE A 352 17.29 -60.24 12.38
N ASP A 353 17.58 -59.25 13.23
CA ASP A 353 18.65 -58.25 13.00
C ASP A 353 20.04 -58.90 12.87
N GLU A 354 20.38 -59.87 13.72
CA GLU A 354 21.65 -60.61 13.62
C GLU A 354 21.78 -61.45 12.34
N ALA A 355 20.67 -61.85 11.73
CA ALA A 355 20.64 -62.61 10.48
C ALA A 355 20.75 -61.71 9.24
N GLN A 356 20.09 -60.54 9.23
CA GLN A 356 20.18 -59.58 8.14
C GLN A 356 21.62 -59.10 7.90
N LYS A 357 22.39 -58.95 8.98
CA LYS A 357 23.82 -58.59 8.96
C LYS A 357 24.73 -59.64 8.29
N ARG A 358 24.20 -60.81 7.90
CA ARG A 358 24.95 -61.92 7.26
C ARG A 358 24.58 -62.09 5.78
N MET A 359 23.79 -61.18 5.20
CA MET A 359 23.31 -61.25 3.81
C MET A 359 24.23 -60.50 2.84
N VAL A 360 24.35 -61.00 1.60
CA VAL A 360 25.31 -60.49 0.58
C VAL A 360 24.55 -59.82 -0.56
N ARG A 361 24.92 -58.58 -0.92
CA ARG A 361 24.21 -57.74 -1.91
C ARG A 361 24.63 -58.00 -3.36
N LYS A 362 23.81 -57.51 -4.31
CA LYS A 362 24.15 -57.34 -5.73
C LYS A 362 24.85 -55.99 -6.00
N PHE A 363 25.49 -55.84 -7.16
CA PHE A 363 26.19 -54.63 -7.60
C PHE A 363 25.28 -53.63 -8.34
N ASP A 364 25.73 -52.39 -8.48
CA ASP A 364 24.96 -51.25 -9.03
C ASP A 364 25.52 -50.80 -10.39
N PHE A 365 24.67 -50.79 -11.42
CA PHE A 365 25.00 -50.39 -12.79
C PHE A 365 24.64 -48.94 -13.13
N SER A 366 23.98 -48.21 -12.20
CA SER A 366 23.38 -46.89 -12.47
C SER A 366 24.36 -45.87 -13.07
N ALA A 367 25.63 -45.88 -12.65
CA ALA A 367 26.66 -44.99 -13.17
C ALA A 367 27.06 -45.31 -14.62
N TYR A 368 27.04 -46.59 -15.02
CA TYR A 368 27.37 -47.03 -16.38
C TYR A 368 26.23 -46.70 -17.36
N ASP A 369 24.97 -46.94 -16.96
CA ASP A 369 23.81 -46.64 -17.81
C ASP A 369 23.58 -45.13 -17.97
N ALA A 370 23.74 -44.35 -16.89
CA ALA A 370 23.67 -42.89 -16.95
C ALA A 370 24.76 -42.29 -17.87
N LEU A 371 25.97 -42.87 -17.86
CA LEU A 371 27.05 -42.46 -18.75
C LEU A 371 26.67 -42.67 -20.22
N LEU A 372 26.10 -43.82 -20.58
CA LEU A 372 25.68 -44.12 -21.95
C LEU A 372 24.56 -43.19 -22.45
N ALA A 373 23.62 -42.81 -21.56
CA ALA A 373 22.49 -41.94 -21.89
C ALA A 373 22.87 -40.44 -22.06
N ALA A 374 24.07 -40.03 -21.64
CA ALA A 374 24.47 -38.62 -21.56
C ALA A 374 24.72 -37.91 -22.90
N VAL A 375 24.75 -38.62 -24.03
CA VAL A 375 25.12 -38.08 -25.36
C VAL A 375 24.29 -38.71 -26.48
N LYS A 376 23.96 -37.95 -27.54
CA LYS A 376 23.12 -38.42 -28.66
C LYS A 376 23.73 -38.12 -30.03
N GLU A 377 23.45 -38.96 -31.03
CA GLU A 377 23.99 -38.81 -32.40
C GLU A 377 23.61 -37.48 -33.09
N GLU A 378 22.45 -36.93 -32.73
CA GLU A 378 21.90 -35.71 -33.32
C GLU A 378 22.69 -34.43 -33.00
N ASP A 379 23.41 -34.37 -31.88
CA ASP A 379 24.10 -33.15 -31.41
C ASP A 379 25.52 -32.98 -32.00
N TYR A 380 26.13 -34.10 -32.43
CA TYR A 380 27.57 -34.15 -32.76
C TYR A 380 27.88 -34.33 -34.25
N VAL A 381 29.09 -33.93 -34.65
CA VAL A 381 29.63 -34.13 -36.00
C VAL A 381 29.86 -35.62 -36.22
N LYS A 382 29.22 -36.18 -37.25
CA LYS A 382 29.08 -37.62 -37.53
C LYS A 382 30.38 -38.42 -37.41
N SER A 383 31.51 -37.89 -37.89
CA SER A 383 32.82 -38.54 -37.80
C SER A 383 33.32 -38.75 -36.36
N SER A 384 33.04 -37.81 -35.45
CA SER A 384 33.36 -37.95 -34.03
C SER A 384 32.44 -38.96 -33.34
N TRP A 385 31.16 -38.97 -33.69
CA TRP A 385 30.17 -39.91 -33.13
C TRP A 385 30.48 -41.37 -33.50
N THR A 386 30.81 -41.66 -34.76
CA THR A 386 31.22 -43.01 -35.19
C THR A 386 32.47 -43.50 -34.44
N ALA A 387 33.39 -42.60 -34.06
CA ALA A 387 34.56 -42.96 -33.27
C ALA A 387 34.21 -43.27 -31.80
N TYR A 388 33.30 -42.49 -31.20
CA TYR A 388 32.77 -42.74 -29.85
C TYR A 388 32.04 -44.08 -29.75
N GLN A 389 31.06 -44.32 -30.63
CA GLN A 389 30.20 -45.49 -30.63
C GLN A 389 30.99 -46.80 -30.80
N LYS A 390 32.12 -46.76 -31.54
CA LYS A 390 33.06 -47.89 -31.66
C LYS A 390 33.75 -48.25 -30.34
N ILE A 391 34.02 -47.29 -29.45
CA ILE A 391 34.63 -47.54 -28.13
C ILE A 391 33.58 -48.06 -27.15
N VAL A 392 32.35 -47.52 -27.18
CA VAL A 392 31.21 -48.02 -26.39
C VAL A 392 30.98 -49.51 -26.66
N ASN A 393 30.84 -49.90 -27.93
CA ASN A 393 30.57 -51.29 -28.33
C ASN A 393 31.71 -52.26 -27.96
N ALA A 394 32.92 -51.76 -27.73
CA ALA A 394 34.09 -52.56 -27.35
C ALA A 394 34.26 -52.75 -25.82
N ASN A 395 33.44 -52.09 -25.00
CA ASN A 395 33.57 -52.10 -23.53
C ASN A 395 32.24 -52.42 -22.82
N LYS A 396 31.41 -53.27 -23.44
CA LYS A 396 30.12 -53.68 -22.88
C LYS A 396 30.31 -54.78 -21.81
N VAL A 397 29.93 -54.46 -20.58
CA VAL A 397 29.90 -55.38 -19.41
C VAL A 397 28.54 -56.07 -19.25
N SER A 398 28.47 -57.10 -18.40
CA SER A 398 27.29 -57.91 -18.08
C SER A 398 26.97 -57.91 -16.58
N GLU A 399 25.73 -58.20 -16.20
CA GLU A 399 25.23 -58.19 -14.81
C GLU A 399 26.01 -59.13 -13.85
N ASP A 400 26.57 -60.23 -14.35
CA ASP A 400 27.42 -61.17 -13.58
C ASP A 400 28.90 -60.75 -13.48
N GLY A 401 29.26 -59.54 -13.92
CA GLY A 401 30.62 -59.01 -13.95
C GLY A 401 31.19 -58.65 -12.57
N ASN A 402 32.48 -58.35 -12.50
CA ASN A 402 33.12 -57.83 -11.29
C ASN A 402 33.22 -56.29 -11.31
N GLN A 403 33.28 -55.68 -10.12
CA GLN A 403 33.31 -54.21 -9.94
C GLN A 403 34.41 -53.51 -10.76
N THR A 404 35.60 -54.12 -10.88
CA THR A 404 36.75 -53.55 -11.60
C THR A 404 36.48 -53.46 -13.10
N ASP A 405 35.81 -54.45 -13.69
CA ASP A 405 35.48 -54.45 -15.13
C ASP A 405 34.52 -53.29 -15.48
N VAL A 406 33.55 -53.01 -14.59
CA VAL A 406 32.58 -51.92 -14.75
C VAL A 406 33.29 -50.56 -14.64
N GLU A 407 34.18 -50.40 -13.66
CA GLU A 407 34.98 -49.17 -13.47
C GLU A 407 35.93 -48.90 -14.64
N GLU A 408 36.56 -49.95 -15.20
CA GLU A 408 37.44 -49.80 -16.37
C GLU A 408 36.63 -49.48 -17.65
N ALA A 409 35.43 -50.04 -17.79
CA ALA A 409 34.52 -49.73 -18.89
C ALA A 409 34.04 -48.27 -18.86
N ILE A 410 33.56 -47.79 -17.70
CA ILE A 410 33.17 -46.38 -17.46
C ILE A 410 34.31 -45.44 -17.89
N LYS A 411 35.52 -45.68 -17.38
CA LYS A 411 36.70 -44.83 -17.64
C LYS A 411 37.10 -44.75 -19.12
N LYS A 412 36.92 -45.84 -19.89
CA LYS A 412 37.15 -45.87 -21.34
C LYS A 412 36.05 -45.14 -22.12
N ILE A 413 34.80 -45.27 -21.70
CA ILE A 413 33.65 -44.62 -22.33
C ILE A 413 33.68 -43.10 -22.09
N GLU A 414 33.95 -42.63 -20.87
CA GLU A 414 34.20 -41.20 -20.59
C GLU A 414 35.30 -40.61 -21.49
N THR A 415 36.40 -41.34 -21.65
CA THR A 415 37.56 -40.92 -22.46
C THR A 415 37.21 -40.85 -23.95
N ALA A 416 36.15 -41.54 -24.38
CA ALA A 416 35.60 -41.45 -25.73
C ALA A 416 34.58 -40.29 -25.88
N GLN A 417 33.73 -40.05 -24.88
CA GLN A 417 32.81 -38.90 -24.87
C GLN A 417 33.55 -37.56 -24.96
N LYS A 418 34.67 -37.43 -24.24
CA LYS A 418 35.57 -36.26 -24.25
C LYS A 418 36.24 -35.98 -25.62
N LYS A 419 35.90 -36.75 -26.67
CA LYS A 419 36.38 -36.60 -28.07
C LYS A 419 35.24 -36.37 -29.09
N LEU A 420 34.00 -36.26 -28.62
CA LEU A 420 32.86 -35.84 -29.43
C LEU A 420 32.96 -34.35 -29.79
N VAL A 421 32.49 -33.96 -30.98
CA VAL A 421 32.57 -32.58 -31.50
C VAL A 421 31.17 -32.07 -31.81
N ILE A 422 30.73 -30.99 -31.16
CA ILE A 422 29.36 -30.44 -31.26
C ILE A 422 29.22 -29.63 -32.57
N LYS A 423 28.01 -29.59 -33.15
CA LYS A 423 27.66 -28.73 -34.30
C LYS A 423 27.46 -27.27 -33.87
N ALA A 424 27.89 -26.29 -34.65
CA ALA A 424 27.75 -24.87 -34.28
C ALA A 424 26.41 -24.26 -34.70
N ASP A 425 25.81 -23.48 -33.79
CA ASP A 425 24.69 -22.57 -34.09
C ASP A 425 25.20 -21.33 -34.86
N LEU A 426 24.42 -20.88 -35.85
CA LEU A 426 24.72 -19.70 -36.68
C LEU A 426 23.71 -18.55 -36.49
N THR A 427 22.72 -18.70 -35.60
CA THR A 427 21.59 -17.78 -35.46
C THR A 427 22.05 -16.33 -35.23
N TYR A 428 22.98 -16.12 -34.29
CA TYR A 428 23.55 -14.81 -33.99
C TYR A 428 24.48 -14.27 -35.09
N TYR A 429 25.22 -15.14 -35.78
CA TYR A 429 26.09 -14.74 -36.89
C TYR A 429 25.29 -14.18 -38.07
N ASN A 430 24.21 -14.86 -38.47
CA ASN A 430 23.35 -14.40 -39.56
C ASN A 430 22.68 -13.06 -39.21
N ALA A 431 22.13 -12.94 -38.00
CA ALA A 431 21.53 -11.70 -37.51
C ALA A 431 22.52 -10.51 -37.47
N ALA A 432 23.81 -10.77 -37.20
CA ALA A 432 24.86 -9.76 -37.25
C ALA A 432 25.21 -9.34 -38.69
N VAL A 433 25.14 -10.23 -39.68
CA VAL A 433 25.38 -9.89 -41.10
C VAL A 433 24.26 -9.01 -41.67
N ASP A 434 23.00 -9.38 -41.40
CA ASP A 434 21.81 -8.77 -42.01
C ASP A 434 21.41 -7.42 -41.36
N GLY A 435 22.08 -7.00 -40.28
CA GLY A 435 21.68 -5.87 -39.44
C GLY A 435 21.87 -4.45 -40.01
N VAL A 436 22.46 -4.29 -41.21
CA VAL A 436 22.74 -2.97 -41.82
C VAL A 436 22.48 -2.97 -43.33
N ASN A 437 21.88 -1.89 -43.82
CA ASN A 437 21.59 -1.67 -45.23
C ASN A 437 22.68 -0.82 -45.92
N LYS A 438 22.91 -1.06 -47.21
CA LYS A 438 23.99 -0.42 -47.97
C LYS A 438 23.75 1.07 -48.22
N ASP A 439 22.54 1.44 -48.58
CA ASP A 439 22.26 2.73 -49.23
C ASP A 439 22.20 3.90 -48.24
N ASP A 440 22.19 3.62 -46.94
CA ASP A 440 22.21 4.60 -45.84
C ASP A 440 23.62 5.14 -45.55
N TYR A 441 24.68 4.51 -46.07
CA TYR A 441 26.08 4.79 -45.74
C TYR A 441 26.94 5.18 -46.94
N THR A 442 27.99 5.94 -46.66
CA THR A 442 29.01 6.35 -47.63
C THR A 442 29.70 5.14 -48.27
N THR A 443 29.87 5.19 -49.59
CA THR A 443 30.50 4.11 -50.38
C THR A 443 31.88 3.69 -49.86
N ALA A 444 32.63 4.63 -49.27
CA ALA A 444 33.94 4.37 -48.66
C ALA A 444 33.83 3.48 -47.40
N SER A 445 32.99 3.85 -46.43
CA SER A 445 32.83 3.08 -45.19
C SER A 445 32.18 1.72 -45.44
N TRP A 446 31.16 1.66 -46.31
CA TRP A 446 30.53 0.40 -46.73
C TRP A 446 31.53 -0.58 -47.37
N SER A 447 32.44 -0.07 -48.21
CA SER A 447 33.49 -0.89 -48.86
C SER A 447 34.55 -1.44 -47.89
N VAL A 448 34.61 -0.92 -46.65
CA VAL A 448 35.42 -1.48 -45.57
C VAL A 448 34.64 -2.54 -44.81
N TYR A 449 33.40 -2.25 -44.39
CA TYR A 449 32.51 -3.21 -43.73
C TYR A 449 32.35 -4.50 -44.54
N GLN A 450 32.06 -4.38 -45.84
CA GLN A 450 31.82 -5.53 -46.71
C GLN A 450 33.04 -6.46 -46.85
N LYS A 451 34.27 -5.93 -46.69
CA LYS A 451 35.50 -6.75 -46.65
C LYS A 451 35.63 -7.54 -45.35
N VAL A 452 35.20 -6.97 -44.21
CA VAL A 452 35.21 -7.68 -42.93
C VAL A 452 34.22 -8.85 -42.95
N VAL A 453 33.02 -8.65 -43.49
CA VAL A 453 32.02 -9.72 -43.66
C VAL A 453 32.57 -10.84 -44.57
N GLN A 454 33.15 -10.49 -45.73
CA GLN A 454 33.75 -11.47 -46.65
C GLN A 454 34.93 -12.25 -46.05
N ALA A 455 35.65 -11.68 -45.08
CA ALA A 455 36.81 -12.31 -44.45
C ALA A 455 36.48 -13.25 -43.26
N ASN A 456 35.23 -13.29 -42.78
CA ASN A 456 34.85 -14.02 -41.56
C ASN A 456 33.65 -14.97 -41.79
N VAL A 457 33.53 -15.56 -42.99
CA VAL A 457 32.44 -16.50 -43.33
C VAL A 457 32.55 -17.82 -42.55
N VAL A 458 31.44 -18.28 -41.97
CA VAL A 458 31.33 -19.53 -41.19
C VAL A 458 30.15 -20.41 -41.64
N THR A 459 30.11 -21.65 -41.16
CA THR A 459 29.16 -22.69 -41.58
C THR A 459 28.74 -23.58 -40.39
N GLN A 460 27.71 -24.42 -40.53
CA GLN A 460 27.27 -25.33 -39.46
C GLN A 460 28.32 -26.42 -39.09
N THR A 461 29.37 -26.57 -39.90
CA THR A 461 30.54 -27.43 -39.62
C THR A 461 31.76 -26.65 -39.12
N SER A 462 31.68 -25.32 -39.00
CA SER A 462 32.62 -24.52 -38.22
C SER A 462 32.48 -24.84 -36.72
N LYS A 463 33.51 -24.59 -35.92
CA LYS A 463 33.42 -24.69 -34.45
C LYS A 463 32.74 -23.44 -33.87
N ALA A 464 32.06 -23.58 -32.73
CA ALA A 464 31.45 -22.46 -32.00
C ALA A 464 32.43 -21.29 -31.74
N GLU A 465 33.64 -21.58 -31.25
CA GLU A 465 34.71 -20.60 -31.00
C GLU A 465 35.08 -19.75 -32.24
N VAL A 466 34.86 -20.28 -33.46
CA VAL A 466 35.11 -19.57 -34.72
C VAL A 466 33.89 -18.73 -35.13
N VAL A 467 32.68 -19.20 -34.86
CA VAL A 467 31.43 -18.47 -35.13
C VAL A 467 31.32 -17.23 -34.23
N GLU A 468 31.63 -17.38 -32.93
CA GLU A 468 31.64 -16.26 -31.98
C GLU A 468 32.67 -15.19 -32.39
N ALA A 469 33.91 -15.60 -32.69
CA ALA A 469 34.98 -14.70 -33.12
C ALA A 469 34.71 -14.03 -34.49
N ALA A 470 33.96 -14.69 -35.38
CA ALA A 470 33.49 -14.09 -36.63
C ALA A 470 32.39 -13.04 -36.38
N THR A 471 31.39 -13.37 -35.56
CA THR A 471 30.26 -12.52 -35.21
C THR A 471 30.73 -11.21 -34.56
N ALA A 472 31.65 -11.30 -33.59
CA ALA A 472 32.18 -10.13 -32.87
C ALA A 472 32.82 -9.08 -33.82
N LYS A 473 33.61 -9.52 -34.80
CA LYS A 473 34.28 -8.63 -35.77
C LYS A 473 33.31 -7.95 -36.72
N ILE A 474 32.20 -8.61 -37.06
CA ILE A 474 31.16 -8.04 -37.92
C ILE A 474 30.43 -6.91 -37.17
N LEU A 475 30.09 -7.15 -35.89
CA LEU A 475 29.49 -6.13 -35.02
C LEU A 475 30.44 -4.94 -34.74
N GLU A 476 31.75 -5.20 -34.59
CA GLU A 476 32.77 -4.15 -34.48
C GLU A 476 32.86 -3.30 -35.76
N ALA A 477 32.85 -3.95 -36.93
CA ALA A 477 32.91 -3.25 -38.22
C ALA A 477 31.66 -2.41 -38.53
N GLN A 478 30.48 -2.76 -38.00
CA GLN A 478 29.27 -1.93 -38.11
C GLN A 478 29.42 -0.58 -37.43
N GLN A 479 30.14 -0.50 -36.31
CA GLN A 479 30.39 0.76 -35.58
C GLN A 479 31.28 1.74 -36.36
N SER A 480 31.90 1.29 -37.45
CA SER A 480 32.75 2.11 -38.34
C SER A 480 32.04 2.61 -39.61
N LEU A 481 30.72 2.38 -39.73
CA LEU A 481 29.91 2.87 -40.86
C LEU A 481 29.57 4.36 -40.71
N VAL A 482 29.62 5.12 -41.82
CA VAL A 482 29.44 6.58 -41.84
C VAL A 482 28.33 6.96 -42.81
N GLY A 483 27.27 7.61 -42.31
CA GLY A 483 26.07 7.97 -43.08
C GLY A 483 26.28 9.01 -44.18
N ILE A 484 25.37 9.03 -45.17
CA ILE A 484 25.36 10.03 -46.26
C ILE A 484 24.81 11.41 -45.82
N GLY A 485 25.14 12.47 -46.56
CA GLY A 485 24.79 13.86 -46.23
C GLY A 485 23.54 14.42 -46.92
N ILE A 486 22.88 15.36 -46.26
CA ILE A 486 21.58 15.97 -46.65
C ILE A 486 21.80 17.31 -47.38
N MET A 487 21.43 17.37 -48.66
CA MET A 487 21.67 18.51 -49.57
C MET A 487 20.63 19.65 -49.51
N ASP A 488 19.66 19.55 -48.60
CA ASP A 488 18.40 20.29 -48.69
C ASP A 488 18.53 21.80 -48.45
N ASN A 489 19.57 22.24 -47.73
CA ASN A 489 19.88 23.66 -47.52
C ASN A 489 20.77 24.22 -48.63
N TYR A 490 21.78 23.45 -49.06
CA TYR A 490 22.70 23.78 -50.16
C TYR A 490 21.95 24.14 -51.45
N ASN A 491 21.02 23.28 -51.88
CA ASN A 491 20.25 23.50 -53.10
C ASN A 491 19.36 24.76 -53.03
N LYS A 492 18.81 25.08 -51.85
CA LYS A 492 18.00 26.30 -51.63
C LYS A 492 18.86 27.57 -51.65
N ALA A 493 20.13 27.49 -51.23
CA ALA A 493 21.09 28.59 -51.25
C ALA A 493 21.59 28.96 -52.66
N LEU A 494 21.34 28.13 -53.68
CA LEU A 494 21.77 28.39 -55.07
C LEU A 494 20.67 29.01 -55.95
N ALA A 495 19.45 28.47 -55.92
CA ALA A 495 18.45 28.72 -56.96
C ALA A 495 17.54 29.96 -56.73
N TYR A 496 17.49 30.49 -55.50
CA TYR A 496 16.40 31.39 -55.09
C TYR A 496 16.89 32.50 -54.15
N ASN A 497 16.59 33.76 -54.47
CA ASN A 497 16.85 34.86 -53.53
C ASN A 497 15.73 34.91 -52.48
N LYS A 498 16.01 34.33 -51.32
CA LYS A 498 15.07 34.16 -50.20
C LYS A 498 14.50 35.46 -49.63
N ILE A 499 15.10 36.62 -49.95
CA ILE A 499 14.65 37.96 -49.52
C ILE A 499 13.76 38.63 -50.57
N LEU A 500 14.05 38.45 -51.86
CA LEU A 500 13.31 39.08 -52.96
C LEU A 500 12.18 38.22 -53.56
N GLY A 501 12.03 36.97 -53.10
CA GLY A 501 10.89 36.12 -53.44
C GLY A 501 10.84 35.64 -54.90
N LYS A 502 11.95 35.70 -55.63
CA LYS A 502 12.02 35.41 -57.07
C LYS A 502 13.34 34.75 -57.50
N PRO A 503 13.39 34.10 -58.68
CA PRO A 503 14.64 33.69 -59.32
C PRO A 503 15.59 34.86 -59.56
N MET A 504 16.89 34.58 -59.53
CA MET A 504 17.94 35.59 -59.71
C MET A 504 18.31 35.77 -61.18
N LEU A 505 18.15 37.00 -61.72
CA LEU A 505 18.51 37.37 -63.09
C LEU A 505 19.58 38.46 -63.08
N ARG A 506 20.67 38.27 -63.82
CA ARG A 506 21.86 39.16 -63.82
C ARG A 506 21.55 40.63 -64.13
N THR A 507 20.65 40.88 -65.09
CA THR A 507 20.34 42.24 -65.58
C THR A 507 19.49 43.08 -64.63
N ASP A 508 18.89 42.48 -63.61
CA ASP A 508 18.16 43.22 -62.57
C ASP A 508 19.08 43.96 -61.59
N TYR A 509 20.40 43.73 -61.65
CA TYR A 509 21.35 44.18 -60.63
C TYR A 509 22.58 44.91 -61.17
N THR A 510 23.18 45.77 -60.35
CA THR A 510 24.38 46.56 -60.68
C THR A 510 25.59 45.64 -60.89
N THR A 511 26.38 45.94 -61.92
CA THR A 511 27.41 45.05 -62.47
C THR A 511 28.43 44.56 -61.44
N ALA A 512 28.82 45.43 -60.51
CA ALA A 512 29.78 45.10 -59.45
C ALA A 512 29.23 44.08 -58.43
N SER A 513 27.92 44.14 -58.13
CA SER A 513 27.32 43.27 -57.12
C SER A 513 27.17 41.82 -57.60
N TRP A 514 26.82 41.61 -58.88
CA TRP A 514 26.61 40.27 -59.42
C TRP A 514 27.92 39.47 -59.60
N ALA A 515 29.00 40.12 -60.05
CA ALA A 515 30.27 39.44 -60.31
C ALA A 515 30.88 38.79 -59.04
N ALA A 516 30.75 39.47 -57.90
CA ALA A 516 31.25 38.99 -56.61
C ALA A 516 30.45 37.81 -56.04
N TYR A 517 29.19 37.60 -56.46
CA TYR A 517 28.39 36.46 -56.04
C TYR A 517 28.85 35.15 -56.71
N GLN A 518 29.03 35.18 -58.04
CA GLN A 518 29.26 33.95 -58.82
C GLN A 518 30.57 33.23 -58.42
N GLN A 519 31.66 33.97 -58.19
CA GLN A 519 32.95 33.38 -57.78
C GLN A 519 32.88 32.54 -56.49
N ILE A 520 31.94 32.84 -55.59
CA ILE A 520 31.78 32.10 -54.32
C ILE A 520 30.98 30.81 -54.54
N VAL A 521 30.03 30.81 -55.47
CA VAL A 521 29.26 29.63 -55.88
C VAL A 521 30.17 28.61 -56.57
N ASP A 522 30.91 29.04 -57.58
CA ASP A 522 31.72 28.15 -58.45
C ASP A 522 32.82 27.41 -57.67
N ALA A 523 33.25 27.95 -56.51
CA ALA A 523 34.31 27.41 -55.67
C ALA A 523 33.84 26.42 -54.58
N ASN A 524 32.53 26.16 -54.44
CA ASN A 524 31.98 25.35 -53.33
C ASN A 524 30.90 24.37 -53.82
N VAL A 525 31.30 23.42 -54.69
CA VAL A 525 30.43 22.35 -55.23
C VAL A 525 30.60 21.05 -54.42
N VAL A 526 29.50 20.37 -54.10
CA VAL A 526 29.41 19.19 -53.20
C VAL A 526 28.27 18.24 -53.60
N ILE A 527 28.33 16.97 -53.17
CA ILE A 527 27.30 15.93 -53.37
C ILE A 527 27.02 15.14 -52.06
N PRO A 528 25.89 14.40 -51.95
CA PRO A 528 25.55 13.62 -50.75
C PRO A 528 26.62 12.65 -50.24
N ALA A 529 27.45 12.12 -51.14
CA ALA A 529 28.50 11.16 -50.83
C ALA A 529 29.73 11.79 -50.13
N ASP A 530 29.87 13.12 -50.16
CA ASP A 530 30.97 13.85 -49.51
C ASP A 530 30.78 13.99 -48.00
N GLY A 531 29.58 13.65 -47.49
CA GLY A 531 29.20 13.70 -46.09
C GLY A 531 28.75 15.08 -45.60
N GLN A 532 27.95 15.09 -44.52
CA GLN A 532 27.32 16.31 -44.01
C GLN A 532 28.30 17.49 -43.75
N PRO A 533 29.50 17.28 -43.14
CA PRO A 533 30.40 18.40 -42.84
C PRO A 533 30.91 19.17 -44.07
N ALA A 534 31.06 18.49 -45.22
CA ALA A 534 31.44 19.14 -46.47
C ALA A 534 30.28 20.00 -47.03
N ILE A 535 29.06 19.50 -46.94
CA ILE A 535 27.84 20.14 -47.45
C ILE A 535 27.49 21.40 -46.65
N ASP A 536 27.60 21.33 -45.33
CA ASP A 536 27.35 22.49 -44.46
C ASP A 536 28.39 23.60 -44.69
N ALA A 537 29.68 23.25 -44.75
CA ALA A 537 30.79 24.17 -45.00
C ALA A 537 30.80 24.77 -46.43
N ALA A 538 30.07 24.17 -47.38
CA ALA A 538 29.81 24.77 -48.69
C ALA A 538 28.61 25.73 -48.63
N THR A 539 27.53 25.34 -47.95
CA THR A 539 26.30 26.14 -47.79
C THR A 539 26.54 27.46 -47.08
N GLU A 540 27.30 27.44 -45.97
CA GLU A 540 27.56 28.62 -45.12
C GLU A 540 28.25 29.77 -45.87
N LYS A 541 29.03 29.48 -46.92
CA LYS A 541 29.72 30.49 -47.73
C LYS A 541 28.83 31.15 -48.77
N ILE A 542 27.80 30.46 -49.25
CA ILE A 542 26.97 30.90 -50.39
C ILE A 542 25.85 31.84 -49.94
N GLU A 543 25.13 31.54 -48.84
CA GLU A 543 24.03 32.39 -48.36
C GLU A 543 24.44 33.86 -48.06
N PRO A 544 25.63 34.17 -47.48
CA PRO A 544 26.06 35.54 -47.24
C PRO A 544 26.40 36.33 -48.51
N ALA A 545 26.64 35.65 -49.64
CA ALA A 545 26.98 36.29 -50.91
C ALA A 545 25.72 36.80 -51.63
N GLN A 546 24.61 36.06 -51.60
CA GLN A 546 23.34 36.46 -52.24
C GLN A 546 22.80 37.82 -51.77
N LYS A 547 23.02 38.17 -50.49
CA LYS A 547 22.39 39.31 -49.81
C LYS A 547 22.96 40.68 -50.21
N LYS A 548 23.85 40.73 -51.21
CA LYS A 548 24.69 41.91 -51.56
C LYS A 548 24.35 42.53 -52.94
N LEU A 549 23.24 42.13 -53.57
CA LEU A 549 22.80 42.57 -54.90
C LEU A 549 21.93 43.86 -54.85
N VAL A 550 22.09 44.77 -55.83
CA VAL A 550 21.53 46.16 -55.85
C VAL A 550 20.98 46.52 -57.24
N LYS A 551 20.02 47.46 -57.43
CA LYS A 551 19.35 47.78 -58.72
C LYS A 551 19.49 49.27 -59.16
N ALA A 552 19.38 49.57 -60.48
CA ALA A 552 19.70 50.88 -61.14
C ALA A 552 18.49 51.74 -61.63
N GLY A 553 18.70 52.91 -62.27
CA GLY A 553 17.65 53.92 -62.60
C GLY A 553 18.04 55.12 -63.53
N ASP A 554 17.07 56.02 -63.76
CA ASP A 554 17.03 57.17 -64.71
C ASP A 554 16.87 58.54 -64.00
N LEU A 555 17.25 59.65 -64.66
CA LEU A 555 17.67 60.93 -64.08
C LEU A 555 17.08 62.22 -64.69
N THR A 556 16.41 62.15 -65.83
CA THR A 556 16.27 63.30 -66.76
C THR A 556 15.66 64.58 -66.13
N ASN A 557 14.65 64.46 -65.27
CA ASN A 557 13.96 65.62 -64.68
C ASN A 557 14.74 66.33 -63.55
N TYR A 558 15.69 65.64 -62.89
CA TYR A 558 16.34 66.11 -61.67
C TYR A 558 17.13 67.41 -61.85
N LEU A 559 17.90 67.48 -62.95
CA LEU A 559 18.89 68.54 -63.17
C LEU A 559 18.28 69.92 -63.45
N ALA A 560 17.03 69.97 -63.92
CA ALA A 560 16.38 71.23 -64.34
C ALA A 560 15.94 72.13 -63.17
N VAL A 561 15.68 71.58 -61.99
CA VAL A 561 15.05 72.30 -60.86
C VAL A 561 16.05 73.15 -60.06
N LEU A 562 17.34 72.79 -60.10
CA LEU A 562 18.38 73.32 -59.21
C LEU A 562 18.77 74.80 -59.41
N ALA A 563 18.39 75.43 -60.53
CA ALA A 563 19.05 76.64 -61.04
C ALA A 563 18.43 78.00 -60.61
N LEU A 564 17.40 78.03 -59.75
CA LEU A 564 16.44 79.15 -59.73
C LEU A 564 16.57 80.23 -58.62
N VAL A 565 17.36 80.05 -57.55
CA VAL A 565 17.33 80.94 -56.35
C VAL A 565 18.71 81.37 -55.81
N LYS A 566 18.75 82.44 -54.99
CA LYS A 566 19.97 83.10 -54.47
C LYS A 566 19.94 83.35 -52.95
N ALA A 567 21.13 83.47 -52.35
CA ALA A 567 21.35 83.27 -50.92
C ALA A 567 21.15 84.48 -49.98
N GLY A 568 21.45 85.70 -50.43
CA GLY A 568 21.69 86.84 -49.51
C GLY A 568 20.45 87.35 -48.76
N ASP A 569 19.27 87.21 -49.37
CA ASP A 569 18.06 87.97 -48.98
C ASP A 569 17.19 87.26 -47.92
N ASN A 570 17.57 86.05 -47.51
CA ASN A 570 16.72 85.12 -46.75
C ASN A 570 17.34 84.70 -45.41
N THR A 571 16.51 84.26 -44.45
CA THR A 571 16.94 83.67 -43.17
C THR A 571 17.86 82.49 -43.46
N SER A 572 18.98 82.42 -42.73
CA SER A 572 19.94 81.33 -42.81
C SER A 572 19.26 80.01 -42.49
N ALA A 573 18.25 80.00 -41.61
CA ALA A 573 17.38 78.84 -41.38
C ALA A 573 16.66 78.35 -42.66
N SER A 574 15.89 79.22 -43.35
CA SER A 574 15.17 78.82 -44.58
C SER A 574 16.11 78.51 -45.74
N TRP A 575 17.19 79.29 -45.88
CA TRP A 575 18.21 79.08 -46.91
C TRP A 575 19.02 77.79 -46.68
N THR A 576 19.40 77.48 -45.43
CA THR A 576 20.08 76.22 -45.09
C THR A 576 19.15 75.02 -45.24
N ALA A 577 17.86 75.16 -44.92
CA ALA A 577 16.88 74.11 -45.20
C ALA A 577 16.81 73.80 -46.70
N TYR A 578 16.71 74.83 -47.55
CA TYR A 578 16.78 74.68 -49.01
C TYR A 578 18.08 74.01 -49.47
N GLN A 579 19.25 74.52 -49.03
CA GLN A 579 20.55 73.97 -49.42
C GLN A 579 20.80 72.54 -48.91
N ASN A 580 20.26 72.17 -47.75
CA ASN A 580 20.35 70.80 -47.23
C ASN A 580 19.44 69.85 -48.00
N ILE A 581 18.23 70.26 -48.39
CA ILE A 581 17.35 69.48 -49.27
C ILE A 581 18.03 69.28 -50.63
N VAL A 582 18.67 70.30 -51.20
CA VAL A 582 19.49 70.17 -52.42
C VAL A 582 20.62 69.14 -52.24
N LYS A 583 21.46 69.27 -51.20
CA LYS A 583 22.61 68.39 -50.97
C LYS A 583 22.22 66.94 -50.65
N ALA A 584 21.11 66.72 -49.95
CA ALA A 584 20.66 65.39 -49.52
C ALA A 584 20.06 64.53 -50.66
N ASN A 585 19.84 65.11 -51.84
CA ASN A 585 19.08 64.48 -52.92
C ASN A 585 19.88 64.38 -54.24
N VAL A 586 21.22 64.33 -54.19
CA VAL A 586 22.10 64.21 -55.38
C VAL A 586 22.20 62.76 -55.88
N MET A 587 22.10 62.54 -57.20
CA MET A 587 21.86 61.21 -57.80
C MET A 587 22.72 60.89 -59.04
N THR A 588 22.93 59.60 -59.32
CA THR A 588 23.62 59.06 -60.52
C THR A 588 22.88 57.81 -61.06
N GLY A 589 23.03 57.46 -62.35
CA GLY A 589 22.24 56.37 -62.99
C GLY A 589 22.56 54.93 -62.52
N ASP A 590 23.68 54.72 -61.83
CA ASP A 590 24.00 53.47 -61.11
C ASP A 590 23.32 53.42 -59.71
N LYS A 591 22.28 54.24 -59.50
CA LYS A 591 21.40 54.23 -58.32
C LYS A 591 19.96 53.92 -58.75
N GLY A 592 19.21 53.23 -57.89
CA GLY A 592 17.84 52.80 -58.19
C GLY A 592 16.84 53.95 -58.35
N GLN A 593 15.90 53.80 -59.28
CA GLN A 593 14.89 54.82 -59.64
C GLN A 593 14.21 55.51 -58.45
N THR A 594 13.87 54.76 -57.41
CA THR A 594 13.14 55.24 -56.23
C THR A 594 13.89 56.29 -55.41
N ALA A 595 15.18 56.50 -55.66
CA ALA A 595 15.95 57.59 -55.07
C ALA A 595 15.81 58.92 -55.86
N ILE A 596 15.43 58.87 -57.14
CA ILE A 596 15.73 59.94 -58.10
C ILE A 596 14.53 60.86 -58.39
N ASP A 597 13.33 60.30 -58.56
CA ASP A 597 12.13 61.13 -58.74
C ASP A 597 11.75 61.92 -57.47
N PRO A 598 11.73 61.32 -56.25
CA PRO A 598 11.43 62.07 -55.03
C PRO A 598 12.51 63.09 -54.65
N ALA A 599 13.73 62.93 -55.20
CA ALA A 599 14.82 63.90 -55.07
C ALA A 599 14.57 65.17 -55.90
N THR A 600 13.90 65.04 -57.04
CA THR A 600 13.58 66.15 -57.96
C THR A 600 12.51 67.07 -57.38
N GLU A 601 11.44 66.50 -56.85
CA GLU A 601 10.25 67.24 -56.41
C GLU A 601 10.51 68.06 -55.14
N LYS A 602 11.16 67.45 -54.13
CA LYS A 602 11.52 68.13 -52.86
C LYS A 602 12.34 69.40 -53.05
N ILE A 603 13.20 69.45 -54.07
CA ILE A 603 14.03 70.62 -54.35
C ILE A 603 13.18 71.78 -54.89
N ARG A 604 12.08 71.50 -55.59
CA ARG A 604 11.14 72.51 -56.10
C ARG A 604 10.35 73.13 -54.95
N ASP A 605 9.74 72.31 -54.11
CA ASP A 605 8.93 72.78 -52.97
C ASP A 605 9.77 73.60 -51.99
N ALA A 606 11.03 73.19 -51.75
CA ALA A 606 11.95 73.89 -50.87
C ALA A 606 12.33 75.32 -51.35
N GLN A 607 12.12 75.67 -52.63
CA GLN A 607 12.30 77.04 -53.13
C GLN A 607 11.17 77.98 -52.69
N GLY A 608 9.96 77.45 -52.47
CA GLY A 608 8.78 78.24 -52.07
C GLY A 608 8.74 78.63 -50.58
N LEU A 609 9.70 78.17 -49.77
CA LEU A 609 9.68 78.27 -48.30
C LEU A 609 10.74 79.24 -47.74
N LEU A 610 11.25 80.16 -48.57
CA LEU A 610 12.25 81.15 -48.19
C LEU A 610 11.64 82.38 -47.49
N VAL A 611 12.27 82.84 -46.40
CA VAL A 611 11.74 83.86 -45.46
C VAL A 611 12.77 84.99 -45.25
N LYS A 612 12.36 86.23 -44.99
CA LYS A 612 13.26 87.39 -44.77
C LYS A 612 13.59 87.67 -43.29
N LYS A 613 14.70 88.36 -43.01
CA LYS A 613 15.24 88.66 -41.65
C LYS A 613 14.69 89.97 -41.05
N GLY A 614 14.73 90.10 -39.72
CA GLY A 614 14.35 91.28 -38.93
C GLY A 614 15.43 91.76 -37.93
N SER A 615 15.09 92.71 -37.06
CA SER A 615 16.03 93.43 -36.16
C SER A 615 15.75 93.24 -34.66
N LEU A 616 16.82 93.14 -33.86
CA LEU A 616 16.79 92.90 -32.41
C LEU A 616 16.94 94.16 -31.54
N ASP A 617 17.62 95.20 -32.06
CA ASP A 617 18.17 96.32 -31.28
C ASP A 617 17.20 97.51 -31.16
N LEU A 618 15.94 97.21 -30.86
CA LEU A 618 14.91 98.20 -30.53
C LEU A 618 14.98 98.58 -29.05
N ALA A 619 14.53 99.79 -28.69
CA ALA A 619 14.65 100.32 -27.31
C ALA A 619 13.95 99.44 -26.25
N ASP A 620 12.70 99.06 -26.51
CA ASP A 620 11.94 98.07 -25.70
C ASP A 620 12.13 96.62 -26.20
N GLY A 621 13.20 96.38 -26.96
CA GLY A 621 13.45 95.15 -27.71
C GLY A 621 13.98 93.99 -26.88
N TYR A 622 14.19 92.86 -27.57
CA TYR A 622 14.54 91.57 -26.97
C TYR A 622 15.70 91.61 -25.97
N ARG A 623 16.74 92.42 -26.25
CA ARG A 623 17.92 92.54 -25.38
C ARG A 623 17.64 93.25 -24.04
N ALA A 624 16.66 94.15 -23.98
CA ALA A 624 16.32 94.87 -22.75
C ALA A 624 15.55 93.99 -21.74
N ALA A 625 14.66 93.12 -22.22
CA ALA A 625 13.79 92.28 -21.39
C ALA A 625 14.56 91.24 -20.53
N LEU A 626 15.78 90.87 -20.94
CA LEU A 626 16.56 89.80 -20.31
C LEU A 626 17.25 90.18 -18.98
N LEU A 627 17.33 91.47 -18.64
CA LEU A 627 18.23 91.99 -17.59
C LEU A 627 17.65 92.06 -16.16
N LEU A 628 16.41 91.60 -15.94
CA LEU A 628 15.62 91.98 -14.76
C LEU A 628 15.58 90.97 -13.58
N ALA A 629 16.07 89.72 -13.73
CA ALA A 629 15.96 88.69 -12.69
C ALA A 629 17.23 87.83 -12.54
N LYS A 630 17.50 87.36 -11.32
CA LYS A 630 18.67 86.52 -10.95
C LYS A 630 18.23 85.14 -10.45
N LYS A 631 19.01 84.10 -10.74
CA LYS A 631 18.61 82.69 -10.53
C LYS A 631 18.61 82.26 -9.07
N GLU A 632 19.47 82.88 -8.28
CA GLU A 632 19.80 82.50 -6.92
C GLU A 632 18.68 82.87 -5.93
N ASP A 633 17.87 83.88 -6.25
CA ASP A 633 16.84 84.45 -5.38
C ASP A 633 15.51 83.66 -5.37
N TYR A 634 15.28 82.78 -6.35
CA TYR A 634 13.98 82.15 -6.63
C TYR A 634 14.01 80.61 -6.63
N THR A 635 12.86 79.98 -6.32
CA THR A 635 12.72 78.52 -6.21
C THR A 635 13.05 77.82 -7.54
N PRO A 636 13.71 76.64 -7.55
CA PRO A 636 14.03 75.96 -8.81
C PRO A 636 12.81 75.60 -9.65
N ALA A 637 11.64 75.40 -9.06
CA ALA A 637 10.40 75.12 -9.78
C ALA A 637 9.97 76.34 -10.62
N THR A 638 9.82 77.51 -9.99
CA THR A 638 9.42 78.74 -10.71
C THR A 638 10.55 79.23 -11.62
N TRP A 639 11.81 79.14 -11.19
CA TRP A 639 12.95 79.47 -12.05
C TRP A 639 13.08 78.54 -13.25
N ALA A 640 12.84 77.22 -13.13
CA ALA A 640 12.90 76.32 -14.29
C ALA A 640 11.81 76.64 -15.31
N VAL A 641 10.62 77.07 -14.87
CA VAL A 641 9.57 77.57 -15.77
C VAL A 641 10.01 78.88 -16.44
N TYR A 642 10.53 79.84 -15.69
CA TYR A 642 11.02 81.11 -16.23
C TYR A 642 12.19 80.92 -17.21
N GLN A 643 13.21 80.14 -16.83
CA GLN A 643 14.33 79.75 -17.69
C GLN A 643 13.85 79.06 -18.96
N LYS A 644 12.91 78.11 -18.87
CA LYS A 644 12.34 77.46 -20.05
C LYS A 644 11.63 78.46 -20.97
N ILE A 645 10.97 79.49 -20.43
CA ILE A 645 10.42 80.58 -21.25
C ILE A 645 11.53 81.41 -21.91
N LEU A 646 12.58 81.81 -21.17
CA LEU A 646 13.74 82.51 -21.74
C LEU A 646 14.37 81.73 -22.90
N ASP A 647 14.68 80.45 -22.67
CA ASP A 647 15.32 79.54 -23.62
C ASP A 647 14.43 79.29 -24.85
N THR A 648 13.11 79.11 -24.65
CA THR A 648 12.13 78.92 -25.74
C THR A 648 11.98 80.17 -26.59
N ASN A 649 12.19 81.36 -26.02
CA ASN A 649 12.08 82.65 -26.71
C ASN A 649 13.46 83.20 -27.13
N ALA A 650 14.48 82.36 -27.27
CA ALA A 650 15.83 82.75 -27.72
C ALA A 650 15.84 83.29 -29.17
N MET A 651 16.20 84.58 -29.33
CA MET A 651 16.19 85.27 -30.63
C MET A 651 17.59 85.62 -31.16
N THR A 652 17.72 85.63 -32.49
CA THR A 652 18.96 85.91 -33.24
C THR A 652 18.67 86.87 -34.39
N THR A 653 19.71 87.43 -35.01
CA THR A 653 19.63 88.29 -36.22
C THR A 653 19.15 87.53 -37.48
N ASP A 654 18.69 86.29 -37.33
CA ASP A 654 18.19 85.42 -38.39
C ASP A 654 16.68 85.15 -38.32
N LYS A 655 15.97 85.82 -37.40
CA LYS A 655 14.54 85.67 -37.12
C LYS A 655 13.72 86.73 -37.86
N SER A 656 12.41 86.51 -38.04
CA SER A 656 11.51 87.55 -38.55
C SER A 656 11.09 88.52 -37.44
N GLN A 657 10.62 89.72 -37.82
CA GLN A 657 10.30 90.77 -36.84
C GLN A 657 9.16 90.38 -35.88
N GLU A 658 8.15 89.64 -36.37
CA GLU A 658 7.01 89.19 -35.58
C GLU A 658 7.44 88.20 -34.48
N GLN A 659 8.39 87.29 -34.80
CA GLN A 659 8.97 86.35 -33.83
C GLN A 659 9.71 87.08 -32.71
N ILE A 660 10.46 88.13 -33.07
CA ILE A 660 11.23 88.95 -32.11
C ILE A 660 10.29 89.69 -31.15
N ASN A 661 9.17 90.23 -31.66
CA ASN A 661 8.20 90.95 -30.83
C ASN A 661 7.45 90.01 -29.87
N ALA A 662 7.03 88.83 -30.33
CA ALA A 662 6.34 87.84 -29.49
C ALA A 662 7.21 87.33 -28.32
N ALA A 663 8.53 87.23 -28.54
CA ALA A 663 9.48 86.83 -27.50
C ALA A 663 9.56 87.80 -26.32
N VAL A 664 9.46 89.12 -26.56
CA VAL A 664 9.54 90.15 -25.51
C VAL A 664 8.39 89.99 -24.51
N GLU A 665 7.17 89.78 -25.01
CA GLU A 665 5.96 89.73 -24.18
C GLU A 665 5.91 88.47 -23.31
N ASN A 666 6.25 87.32 -23.89
CA ASN A 666 6.33 86.05 -23.17
C ASN A 666 7.30 86.12 -21.97
N ILE A 667 8.42 86.83 -22.12
CA ILE A 667 9.44 86.97 -21.07
C ILE A 667 8.93 87.83 -19.91
N LYS A 668 8.26 88.96 -20.18
CA LYS A 668 7.68 89.83 -19.15
C LYS A 668 6.64 89.07 -18.30
N ILE A 669 5.68 88.39 -18.94
CA ILE A 669 4.62 87.61 -18.28
C ILE A 669 5.18 86.47 -17.40
N ALA A 670 6.40 86.00 -17.68
CA ALA A 670 7.06 84.96 -16.91
C ALA A 670 7.88 85.50 -15.71
N GLN A 671 8.28 86.78 -15.71
CA GLN A 671 8.98 87.43 -14.59
C GLN A 671 8.05 87.61 -13.37
N GLU A 672 6.77 87.90 -13.61
CA GLU A 672 5.76 88.10 -12.55
C GLU A 672 5.41 86.82 -11.75
N LYS A 673 5.90 85.66 -12.18
CA LYS A 673 5.53 84.32 -11.66
C LYS A 673 6.66 83.62 -10.90
N LEU A 674 7.68 84.38 -10.50
CA LEU A 674 8.86 83.89 -9.78
C LEU A 674 8.66 83.95 -8.25
N GLU A 675 8.73 82.79 -7.58
CA GLU A 675 8.60 82.68 -6.11
C GLU A 675 9.97 82.67 -5.43
N LYS A 676 10.12 83.39 -4.32
CA LYS A 676 11.39 83.46 -3.58
C LYS A 676 11.62 82.23 -2.70
N ARG A 677 12.89 81.86 -2.54
CA ARG A 677 13.32 80.76 -1.64
C ARG A 677 13.10 81.12 -0.17
N ALA A 678 12.88 80.11 0.67
CA ALA A 678 13.00 80.24 2.11
C ALA A 678 14.46 80.53 2.53
N THR A 679 14.64 81.29 3.61
CA THR A 679 15.95 81.59 4.17
C THR A 679 16.54 80.39 4.92
N ALA A 680 17.85 80.42 5.16
CA ALA A 680 18.54 79.37 5.92
C ALA A 680 18.00 79.22 7.36
N ALA A 681 17.49 80.30 7.96
CA ALA A 681 16.88 80.28 9.29
C ALA A 681 15.53 79.55 9.30
N GLU A 682 14.68 79.76 8.29
CA GLU A 682 13.36 79.12 8.17
C GLU A 682 13.50 77.61 7.92
N LEU A 683 14.48 77.18 7.13
CA LEU A 683 14.79 75.75 6.98
C LEU A 683 15.30 75.13 8.30
N ALA A 684 16.17 75.82 9.03
CA ALA A 684 16.72 75.33 10.29
C ALA A 684 15.66 75.19 11.40
N ASP A 685 14.58 75.99 11.35
CA ASP A 685 13.44 75.83 12.26
C ASP A 685 12.56 74.64 11.85
N ALA A 686 12.27 74.50 10.55
CA ALA A 686 11.46 73.41 10.01
C ALA A 686 12.04 72.01 10.29
N LEU A 687 13.37 71.84 10.20
CA LEU A 687 14.04 70.55 10.38
C LEU A 687 13.88 69.94 11.78
N LYS A 688 13.61 70.76 12.82
CA LYS A 688 13.46 70.32 14.23
C LYS A 688 12.31 69.33 14.45
N VAL A 689 11.40 69.18 13.50
CA VAL A 689 10.28 68.24 13.58
C VAL A 689 10.71 66.77 13.54
N LEU A 690 11.93 66.47 13.06
CA LEU A 690 12.34 65.10 12.76
C LEU A 690 12.83 64.31 14.00
N ASP A 691 13.34 64.98 15.04
CA ASP A 691 14.04 64.35 16.18
C ASP A 691 13.12 63.68 17.23
N ILE A 692 11.82 63.54 16.93
CA ILE A 692 10.77 63.25 17.92
C ILE A 692 10.46 61.74 18.08
N VAL A 693 10.74 60.91 17.06
CA VAL A 693 10.23 59.51 17.00
C VAL A 693 11.27 58.49 16.54
N LYS A 694 11.23 57.27 17.08
CA LYS A 694 12.13 56.15 16.75
C LYS A 694 11.41 54.98 16.06
N GLU A 695 12.11 54.32 15.12
CA GLU A 695 11.61 53.18 14.32
C GLU A 695 11.42 51.91 15.16
N ASP A 696 12.31 51.63 16.11
CA ASP A 696 12.36 50.38 16.87
C ASP A 696 11.21 50.21 17.87
N GLU A 697 10.49 51.27 18.20
CA GLU A 697 9.39 51.28 19.17
C GLU A 697 7.98 51.13 18.53
N LYS A 698 7.86 51.12 17.20
CA LYS A 698 6.57 51.25 16.47
C LYS A 698 6.31 50.05 15.53
N THR A 699 5.08 49.89 15.04
CA THR A 699 4.72 48.82 14.09
C THR A 699 5.24 49.10 12.68
N VAL A 700 5.58 48.04 11.93
CA VAL A 700 6.15 48.17 10.57
C VAL A 700 5.15 48.81 9.61
N ALA A 701 3.86 48.51 9.74
CA ALA A 701 2.80 49.10 8.93
C ALA A 701 2.69 50.63 9.13
N SER A 702 2.60 51.10 10.39
CA SER A 702 2.48 52.54 10.67
C SER A 702 3.76 53.30 10.30
N TRP A 703 4.93 52.74 10.62
CA TRP A 703 6.21 53.35 10.30
C TRP A 703 6.50 53.40 8.78
N THR A 704 6.01 52.41 8.01
CA THR A 704 6.11 52.44 6.54
C THR A 704 5.27 53.56 5.92
N ILE A 705 4.11 53.88 6.50
CA ILE A 705 3.30 55.03 6.07
C ILE A 705 4.02 56.34 6.42
N TYR A 706 4.54 56.47 7.65
CA TYR A 706 5.32 57.63 8.08
C TYR A 706 6.54 57.89 7.18
N LYS A 707 7.33 56.85 6.83
CA LYS A 707 8.47 56.97 5.90
C LYS A 707 8.06 57.44 4.49
N LYS A 708 6.88 57.05 4.00
CA LYS A 708 6.34 57.59 2.73
C LYS A 708 5.96 59.07 2.83
N ILE A 709 5.35 59.48 3.94
CA ILE A 709 4.96 60.88 4.17
C ILE A 709 6.20 61.77 4.31
N LEU A 710 7.24 61.32 5.02
CA LEU A 710 8.55 61.99 5.07
C LEU A 710 9.17 62.16 3.67
N ALA A 711 9.20 61.08 2.87
CA ALA A 711 9.76 61.12 1.52
C ALA A 711 9.01 62.06 0.56
N ALA A 712 7.71 62.29 0.78
CA ALA A 712 6.89 63.25 0.04
C ALA A 712 7.01 64.70 0.56
N ASN A 713 7.36 64.89 1.84
CA ASN A 713 7.38 66.19 2.51
C ASN A 713 8.79 66.68 2.84
N GLN A 714 9.76 66.43 1.94
CA GLN A 714 11.16 66.80 2.13
C GLN A 714 11.33 68.29 2.46
N LEU A 715 12.18 68.59 3.45
CA LEU A 715 12.49 69.93 3.95
C LEU A 715 13.83 70.36 3.37
N THR A 716 13.84 71.33 2.45
CA THR A 716 15.06 71.75 1.72
C THR A 716 15.08 73.27 1.49
N LYS A 717 16.29 73.82 1.27
CA LYS A 717 16.52 75.26 0.98
C LYS A 717 16.04 75.71 -0.41
N GLU A 718 15.48 74.80 -1.20
CA GLU A 718 15.02 75.05 -2.56
C GLU A 718 13.53 75.42 -2.61
N LYS A 719 12.80 75.16 -1.51
CA LYS A 719 11.39 75.48 -1.31
C LYS A 719 11.15 76.94 -0.93
N SER A 720 9.93 77.42 -1.15
CA SER A 720 9.42 78.64 -0.51
C SER A 720 9.00 78.39 0.95
N ARG A 721 8.73 79.45 1.72
CA ARG A 721 8.33 79.35 3.14
C ARG A 721 7.06 78.51 3.32
N ASP A 722 6.02 78.82 2.55
CA ASP A 722 4.73 78.13 2.56
C ASP A 722 4.86 76.61 2.27
N GLU A 723 5.82 76.21 1.44
CA GLU A 723 6.10 74.79 1.13
C GLU A 723 6.84 74.04 2.25
N LEU A 724 7.53 74.75 3.14
CA LEU A 724 8.11 74.21 4.36
C LEU A 724 7.05 74.09 5.45
N ASP A 725 6.25 75.15 5.68
CA ASP A 725 5.21 75.16 6.72
C ASP A 725 4.15 74.05 6.48
N LYS A 726 3.72 73.86 5.23
CA LYS A 726 2.82 72.75 4.83
C LYS A 726 3.45 71.38 5.07
N ALA A 727 4.74 71.22 4.74
CA ALA A 727 5.46 69.97 4.93
C ALA A 727 5.64 69.61 6.42
N VAL A 728 5.98 70.59 7.26
CA VAL A 728 6.10 70.41 8.72
C VAL A 728 4.77 69.97 9.35
N ASN A 729 3.63 70.57 8.95
CA ASN A 729 2.32 70.14 9.45
C ASN A 729 1.96 68.71 9.03
N ASN A 730 2.22 68.33 7.77
CA ASN A 730 1.98 66.96 7.29
C ASN A 730 2.82 65.92 8.08
N ILE A 731 4.06 66.26 8.44
CA ILE A 731 4.93 65.38 9.24
C ILE A 731 4.41 65.27 10.68
N LYS A 732 3.99 66.38 11.31
CA LYS A 732 3.42 66.38 12.67
C LYS A 732 2.16 65.52 12.79
N ILE A 733 1.26 65.57 11.79
CA ILE A 733 0.07 64.73 11.75
C ILE A 733 0.48 63.25 11.69
N ALA A 734 1.37 62.90 10.76
CA ALA A 734 1.83 61.52 10.58
C ALA A 734 2.65 60.95 11.75
N GLN A 735 3.20 61.80 12.63
CA GLN A 735 3.79 61.36 13.91
C GLN A 735 2.73 60.94 14.94
N GLY A 736 1.54 61.55 14.92
CA GLY A 736 0.41 61.19 15.78
C GLY A 736 -0.23 59.84 15.43
N ASP A 737 -0.13 59.42 14.17
CA ASP A 737 -0.70 58.17 13.66
C ASP A 737 0.19 56.93 13.90
N LEU A 738 1.34 57.07 14.57
CA LEU A 738 2.30 55.98 14.81
C LEU A 738 1.85 55.03 15.94
N VAL A 739 1.80 53.73 15.64
CA VAL A 739 1.27 52.71 16.56
C VAL A 739 2.40 52.00 17.32
N PRO A 740 2.35 51.89 18.66
CA PRO A 740 3.32 51.10 19.45
C PRO A 740 3.17 49.59 19.21
N LYS A 741 4.30 48.86 19.16
CA LYS A 741 4.34 47.39 19.03
C LYS A 741 4.22 46.66 20.38
N GLY A 742 3.70 45.44 20.37
CA GLY A 742 3.57 44.58 21.57
C GLY A 742 4.75 43.62 21.80
N ASP A 743 4.83 43.06 23.01
CA ASP A 743 5.73 41.93 23.35
C ASP A 743 4.99 40.59 23.13
N THR A 744 5.70 39.59 22.62
CA THR A 744 5.18 38.25 22.26
C THR A 744 5.81 37.11 23.06
N ALA A 745 6.76 37.37 23.98
CA ALA A 745 7.52 36.34 24.68
C ALA A 745 6.63 35.32 25.45
N GLU A 746 5.63 35.80 26.18
CA GLU A 746 4.70 34.93 26.92
C GLU A 746 3.79 34.12 25.98
N TYR A 747 3.29 34.75 24.91
CA TYR A 747 2.49 34.07 23.87
C TYR A 747 3.26 32.91 23.22
N ASN A 748 4.51 33.14 22.81
CA ASN A 748 5.37 32.13 22.21
C ASN A 748 5.67 30.97 23.19
N THR A 749 5.75 31.26 24.49
CA THR A 749 5.94 30.23 25.53
C THR A 749 4.70 29.34 25.67
N VAL A 750 3.49 29.94 25.70
CA VAL A 750 2.22 29.21 25.81
C VAL A 750 1.90 28.41 24.54
N PHE A 751 2.24 28.94 23.35
CA PHE A 751 2.03 28.28 22.06
C PHE A 751 2.88 27.00 21.90
N ASN A 752 4.16 27.04 22.29
CA ASN A 752 5.08 25.91 22.05
C ASN A 752 4.90 24.73 23.03
N LEU A 753 4.28 24.92 24.19
CA LEU A 753 4.25 23.96 25.31
C LEU A 753 3.57 22.60 24.98
N TYR A 754 2.67 22.59 23.99
CA TYR A 754 1.88 21.42 23.57
C TYR A 754 2.19 20.93 22.15
N ASN A 755 3.18 21.52 21.47
CA ASN A 755 3.54 21.12 20.12
C ASN A 755 3.94 19.63 20.07
N GLY A 756 3.46 18.89 19.06
CA GLY A 756 3.65 17.45 18.90
C GLY A 756 2.74 16.52 19.74
N LYS A 757 2.07 17.00 20.80
CA LYS A 757 1.35 16.15 21.79
C LYS A 757 -0.09 15.74 21.39
N GLN A 758 -0.44 15.78 20.11
CA GLN A 758 -1.83 15.61 19.64
C GLN A 758 -2.45 14.21 19.90
N ASN A 759 -1.63 13.22 20.21
CA ASN A 759 -2.07 11.83 20.44
C ASN A 759 -2.41 11.57 21.92
N ASP A 760 -1.97 12.44 22.82
CA ASP A 760 -2.03 12.25 24.28
C ASP A 760 -3.38 12.69 24.88
N TYR A 761 -4.26 13.25 24.05
CA TYR A 761 -5.54 13.87 24.44
C TYR A 761 -6.70 13.37 23.57
N LYS A 762 -7.92 13.41 24.13
CA LYS A 762 -9.16 13.06 23.42
C LYS A 762 -9.44 14.06 22.29
N THR A 763 -9.95 13.58 21.15
CA THR A 763 -10.10 14.34 19.89
C THR A 763 -10.94 15.60 20.07
N LEU A 764 -12.07 15.53 20.80
CA LEU A 764 -12.94 16.70 21.03
C LEU A 764 -12.30 17.75 21.97
N ALA A 765 -11.53 17.31 22.96
CA ALA A 765 -10.80 18.21 23.85
C ALA A 765 -9.65 18.89 23.10
N TRP A 766 -8.90 18.11 22.31
CA TRP A 766 -7.83 18.61 21.45
C TRP A 766 -8.33 19.57 20.37
N SER A 767 -9.45 19.26 19.70
CA SER A 767 -10.04 20.17 18.71
C SER A 767 -10.53 21.47 19.33
N THR A 768 -11.07 21.42 20.55
CA THR A 768 -11.48 22.63 21.30
C THR A 768 -10.27 23.50 21.63
N TYR A 769 -9.16 22.90 22.06
CA TYR A 769 -7.89 23.60 22.27
C TYR A 769 -7.30 24.16 20.96
N GLN A 770 -7.33 23.40 19.86
CA GLN A 770 -6.88 23.87 18.54
C GLN A 770 -7.75 25.02 17.98
N ILE A 771 -9.06 25.02 18.22
CA ILE A 771 -9.96 26.14 17.86
C ILE A 771 -9.57 27.38 18.67
N ALA A 772 -9.35 27.25 19.98
CA ALA A 772 -8.88 28.37 20.80
C ALA A 772 -7.50 28.90 20.38
N LEU A 773 -6.57 28.02 19.97
CA LEU A 773 -5.24 28.38 19.50
C LEU A 773 -5.29 29.11 18.14
N SER A 774 -6.03 28.56 17.18
CA SER A 774 -6.16 29.13 15.82
C SER A 774 -6.99 30.41 15.77
N ALA A 775 -7.96 30.60 16.68
CA ALA A 775 -8.71 31.85 16.83
C ALA A 775 -7.91 32.99 17.53
N ASN A 776 -6.70 32.72 18.01
CA ASN A 776 -5.85 33.69 18.72
C ASN A 776 -4.39 33.66 18.21
N ILE A 777 -4.19 33.51 16.89
CA ILE A 777 -2.88 33.64 16.25
C ILE A 777 -2.42 35.11 16.32
N MET A 778 -1.20 35.35 16.84
CA MET A 778 -0.63 36.69 17.05
C MET A 778 0.70 36.87 16.34
N THR A 779 1.01 38.13 16.00
CA THR A 779 2.19 38.57 15.24
C THR A 779 2.83 39.81 15.88
N THR A 780 4.00 40.24 15.39
CA THR A 780 4.67 41.48 15.86
C THR A 780 3.92 42.78 15.52
N GLU A 781 2.91 42.73 14.63
CA GLU A 781 2.08 43.89 14.29
C GLU A 781 0.83 44.03 15.19
N ASN A 782 0.58 43.08 16.11
CA ASN A 782 -0.55 43.13 17.03
C ASN A 782 -0.32 44.08 18.21
N LYS A 783 -1.42 44.68 18.71
CA LYS A 783 -1.36 45.59 19.87
C LYS A 783 -1.18 44.78 21.15
N LYS A 784 -0.47 45.34 22.15
CA LYS A 784 -0.22 44.65 23.43
C LYS A 784 -1.49 44.06 24.07
N ALA A 785 -2.58 44.83 24.12
CA ALA A 785 -3.86 44.37 24.70
C ALA A 785 -4.49 43.18 23.94
N GLU A 786 -4.24 43.04 22.64
CA GLU A 786 -4.73 41.91 21.84
C GLU A 786 -3.95 40.63 22.21
N ILE A 787 -2.62 40.75 22.40
CA ILE A 787 -1.74 39.66 22.82
C ILE A 787 -2.05 39.22 24.26
N ASP A 788 -2.22 40.17 25.18
CA ASP A 788 -2.58 39.89 26.59
C ASP A 788 -3.89 39.09 26.68
N MET A 789 -4.90 39.45 25.85
CA MET A 789 -6.18 38.72 25.78
C MET A 789 -6.05 37.34 25.12
N ALA A 790 -5.18 37.17 24.12
CA ALA A 790 -4.90 35.87 23.52
C ALA A 790 -4.28 34.90 24.52
N VAL A 791 -3.28 35.35 25.28
CA VAL A 791 -2.62 34.55 26.34
C VAL A 791 -3.63 34.06 27.38
N ALA A 792 -4.55 34.94 27.82
CA ALA A 792 -5.60 34.56 28.78
C ALA A 792 -6.55 33.46 28.23
N ARG A 793 -7.00 33.60 26.97
CA ARG A 793 -7.91 32.64 26.32
C ARG A 793 -7.25 31.27 26.09
N ILE A 794 -5.99 31.24 25.66
CA ILE A 794 -5.27 29.98 25.41
C ILE A 794 -5.01 29.26 26.74
N LYS A 795 -4.65 29.99 27.81
CA LYS A 795 -4.54 29.42 29.18
C LYS A 795 -5.87 28.84 29.67
N GLN A 796 -7.01 29.50 29.40
CA GLN A 796 -8.31 28.96 29.76
C GLN A 796 -8.65 27.66 29.01
N ALA A 797 -8.32 27.58 27.71
CA ALA A 797 -8.55 26.37 26.91
C ALA A 797 -7.67 25.18 27.34
N GLN A 798 -6.47 25.42 27.88
CA GLN A 798 -5.59 24.38 28.42
C GLN A 798 -6.21 23.64 29.61
N VAL A 799 -7.05 24.30 30.42
CA VAL A 799 -7.74 23.68 31.58
C VAL A 799 -8.79 22.65 31.13
N SER A 800 -9.24 22.67 29.87
CA SER A 800 -10.20 21.72 29.31
C SER A 800 -9.55 20.49 28.62
N LEU A 801 -8.22 20.35 28.65
CA LEU A 801 -7.51 19.23 28.03
C LEU A 801 -7.63 17.93 28.85
N LEU A 802 -8.60 17.10 28.49
CA LEU A 802 -8.73 15.72 28.99
C LEU A 802 -7.68 14.80 28.32
N MET A 803 -6.74 14.29 29.13
CA MET A 803 -5.78 13.26 28.70
C MET A 803 -6.49 11.99 28.25
N ASN A 804 -5.87 11.29 27.30
CA ASN A 804 -6.23 9.94 26.88
C ASN A 804 -5.76 8.93 27.96
N PRO A 805 -6.65 8.19 28.64
CA PRO A 805 -6.27 7.16 29.60
C PRO A 805 -5.82 5.87 28.90
N ALA A 806 -4.75 5.99 28.09
CA ALA A 806 -3.99 4.92 27.45
C ALA A 806 -4.78 3.68 26.99
N ALA A 807 -5.86 3.89 26.22
CA ALA A 807 -6.65 2.78 25.66
C ALA A 807 -5.74 1.86 24.83
N ARG A 808 -5.74 0.55 25.14
CA ARG A 808 -4.85 -0.47 24.55
C ARG A 808 -5.27 -0.89 23.13
N MET A 809 -5.43 0.10 22.25
CA MET A 809 -5.82 -0.08 20.84
C MET A 809 -4.90 -1.03 20.06
N THR A 810 -3.66 -1.25 20.49
CA THR A 810 -2.76 -2.23 19.86
C THR A 810 -3.36 -3.64 19.80
N TYR A 811 -3.96 -4.13 20.89
CA TYR A 811 -4.54 -5.48 20.91
C TYR A 811 -5.85 -5.56 20.11
N TYR A 812 -6.71 -4.56 20.26
CA TYR A 812 -7.94 -4.43 19.45
C TYR A 812 -7.63 -4.35 17.95
N ASN A 813 -6.60 -3.60 17.56
CA ASN A 813 -6.13 -3.51 16.17
C ASN A 813 -5.48 -4.83 15.70
N GLU A 814 -4.66 -5.51 16.52
CA GLU A 814 -4.14 -6.86 16.20
C GLU A 814 -5.30 -7.85 15.91
N VAL A 815 -6.36 -7.82 16.72
CA VAL A 815 -7.56 -8.65 16.54
C VAL A 815 -8.33 -8.26 15.28
N LEU A 816 -8.44 -6.96 14.95
CA LEU A 816 -9.09 -6.45 13.74
C LEU A 816 -8.31 -6.81 12.46
N ASP A 817 -6.98 -6.64 12.47
CA ASP A 817 -6.09 -6.78 11.31
C ASP A 817 -5.88 -8.24 10.88
N ASN A 818 -6.05 -9.23 11.79
CA ASN A 818 -5.89 -10.68 11.54
C ASN A 818 -6.52 -11.15 10.20
N TYR A 819 -7.64 -10.55 9.81
CA TYR A 819 -8.37 -10.84 8.56
C TYR A 819 -8.64 -9.59 7.68
N GLN A 820 -8.20 -8.39 8.08
CA GLN A 820 -8.38 -7.15 7.30
C GLN A 820 -7.12 -6.65 6.56
N GLY A 821 -5.93 -7.20 6.84
CA GLY A 821 -4.66 -6.75 6.26
C GLY A 821 -4.63 -6.70 4.72
N LYS A 822 -4.13 -5.58 4.17
CA LYS A 822 -4.25 -5.00 2.81
C LYS A 822 -4.10 -5.87 1.54
N GLU A 823 -3.92 -7.18 1.63
CA GLU A 823 -3.83 -8.13 0.50
C GLU A 823 -5.07 -9.06 0.42
N THR A 824 -6.23 -8.55 0.88
CA THR A 824 -7.45 -9.31 1.21
C THR A 824 -8.16 -10.09 0.09
N LYS A 825 -7.66 -10.07 -1.17
CA LYS A 825 -8.26 -10.85 -2.27
C LYS A 825 -8.08 -12.37 -2.14
N GLY A 826 -7.13 -12.84 -1.33
CA GLY A 826 -7.02 -14.26 -0.96
C GLY A 826 -8.09 -14.66 0.05
N LYS A 827 -7.90 -14.22 1.30
CA LYS A 827 -8.62 -14.74 2.49
C LYS A 827 -10.15 -14.68 2.45
N GLN A 828 -10.78 -13.81 1.66
CA GLN A 828 -12.24 -13.81 1.54
C GLN A 828 -12.78 -15.04 0.78
N ALA A 829 -12.02 -15.57 -0.19
CA ALA A 829 -12.44 -16.74 -0.97
C ALA A 829 -12.44 -18.03 -0.12
N ASP A 830 -11.63 -18.06 0.94
CA ASP A 830 -11.48 -19.18 1.86
C ASP A 830 -12.74 -19.40 2.72
N PHE A 831 -13.63 -18.40 2.87
CA PHE A 831 -14.80 -18.45 3.76
C PHE A 831 -16.15 -18.39 3.01
N THR A 832 -17.22 -18.87 3.64
CA THR A 832 -18.58 -18.76 3.11
C THR A 832 -19.04 -17.30 3.08
N VAL A 833 -19.78 -16.93 2.03
CA VAL A 833 -20.26 -15.54 1.83
C VAL A 833 -21.07 -15.04 3.03
N ASP A 834 -21.89 -15.90 3.64
CA ASP A 834 -22.78 -15.53 4.74
C ASP A 834 -22.09 -15.50 6.12
N SER A 835 -21.13 -16.40 6.40
CA SER A 835 -20.32 -16.30 7.62
C SER A 835 -19.40 -15.07 7.57
N TRP A 836 -18.76 -14.81 6.41
CA TRP A 836 -17.95 -13.62 6.18
C TRP A 836 -18.76 -12.32 6.27
N LYS A 837 -19.97 -12.28 5.68
CA LYS A 837 -20.91 -11.16 5.82
C LYS A 837 -21.32 -10.93 7.28
N THR A 838 -21.55 -12.00 8.04
CA THR A 838 -21.87 -11.94 9.47
C THR A 838 -20.70 -11.36 10.28
N TYR A 839 -19.48 -11.84 10.02
CA TYR A 839 -18.25 -11.32 10.63
C TYR A 839 -18.02 -9.84 10.34
N LEU A 840 -18.15 -9.39 9.09
CA LEU A 840 -18.10 -7.98 8.71
C LEU A 840 -19.19 -7.15 9.39
N GLY A 841 -20.39 -7.71 9.57
CA GLY A 841 -21.48 -7.10 10.33
C GLY A 841 -21.15 -6.91 11.81
N VAL A 842 -20.46 -7.86 12.45
CA VAL A 842 -19.99 -7.73 13.83
C VAL A 842 -18.87 -6.71 13.94
N ILE A 843 -17.88 -6.72 13.04
CA ILE A 843 -16.83 -5.69 13.00
C ILE A 843 -17.46 -4.30 12.91
N THR A 844 -18.36 -4.08 11.94
CA THR A 844 -18.98 -2.76 11.69
C THR A 844 -19.71 -2.22 12.94
N LYS A 845 -20.39 -3.09 13.69
CA LYS A 845 -21.05 -2.75 14.97
C LYS A 845 -20.08 -2.53 16.13
N ASN A 846 -18.85 -3.03 16.04
CA ASN A 846 -17.83 -3.00 17.08
C ASN A 846 -16.60 -2.15 16.70
N LEU A 847 -16.73 -1.25 15.71
CA LEU A 847 -15.70 -0.26 15.42
C LEU A 847 -15.54 0.71 16.60
N LYS A 848 -14.34 0.76 17.18
CA LYS A 848 -13.96 1.65 18.28
C LYS A 848 -12.82 2.56 17.87
N THR A 849 -12.71 3.69 18.56
CA THR A 849 -11.76 4.77 18.28
C THR A 849 -10.97 5.11 19.54
N LYS A 850 -9.92 5.92 19.42
CA LYS A 850 -9.12 6.42 20.56
C LYS A 850 -9.93 7.27 21.57
N ASP A 851 -11.19 7.61 21.29
CA ASP A 851 -12.05 8.42 22.14
C ASP A 851 -13.00 7.61 23.04
N ASN A 852 -13.17 6.31 22.73
CA ASN A 852 -13.96 5.35 23.52
C ASN A 852 -13.32 5.04 24.89
N THR A 853 -14.03 4.30 25.75
CA THR A 853 -13.48 3.80 27.03
C THR A 853 -12.64 2.53 26.81
N GLN A 854 -11.84 2.12 27.81
CA GLN A 854 -11.17 0.81 27.73
C GLN A 854 -12.19 -0.34 27.76
N GLU A 855 -13.26 -0.21 28.56
CA GLU A 855 -14.35 -1.19 28.66
C GLU A 855 -15.13 -1.35 27.33
N ASP A 856 -15.36 -0.25 26.60
CA ASP A 856 -15.84 -0.28 25.21
C ASP A 856 -14.94 -1.12 24.30
N VAL A 857 -13.62 -0.92 24.41
CA VAL A 857 -12.61 -1.54 23.54
C VAL A 857 -12.45 -3.02 23.88
N ASP A 858 -12.43 -3.40 25.15
CA ASP A 858 -12.37 -4.79 25.60
C ASP A 858 -13.63 -5.55 25.15
N THR A 859 -14.82 -4.97 25.37
CA THR A 859 -16.10 -5.53 24.93
C THR A 859 -16.13 -5.72 23.41
N ALA A 860 -15.67 -4.72 22.65
CA ALA A 860 -15.60 -4.81 21.20
C ALA A 860 -14.60 -5.86 20.72
N THR A 861 -13.47 -6.02 21.42
CA THR A 861 -12.45 -7.03 21.11
C THR A 861 -13.05 -8.43 21.27
N VAL A 862 -13.68 -8.73 22.41
CA VAL A 862 -14.33 -10.02 22.69
C VAL A 862 -15.43 -10.33 21.66
N ASN A 863 -16.21 -9.34 21.24
CA ASN A 863 -17.22 -9.51 20.20
C ASN A 863 -16.61 -9.88 18.83
N ILE A 864 -15.49 -9.25 18.45
CA ILE A 864 -14.79 -9.54 17.18
C ILE A 864 -14.10 -10.92 17.24
N GLU A 865 -13.43 -11.27 18.35
CA GLU A 865 -12.84 -12.60 18.55
C GLU A 865 -13.89 -13.71 18.48
N ASN A 866 -15.07 -13.51 19.06
CA ASN A 866 -16.15 -14.49 19.01
C ASN A 866 -16.78 -14.60 17.62
N ALA A 867 -16.81 -13.52 16.84
CA ALA A 867 -17.24 -13.59 15.44
C ALA A 867 -16.21 -14.28 14.53
N GLN A 868 -14.90 -14.17 14.82
CA GLN A 868 -13.84 -14.90 14.11
C GLN A 868 -13.97 -16.42 14.30
N LYS A 869 -14.38 -16.89 15.48
CA LYS A 869 -14.64 -18.31 15.78
C LYS A 869 -15.85 -18.88 15.03
N ASN A 870 -16.70 -18.00 14.47
CA ASN A 870 -17.92 -18.35 13.74
C ASN A 870 -17.77 -18.19 12.21
N LEU A 871 -16.55 -17.97 11.70
CA LEU A 871 -16.24 -18.06 10.28
C LEU A 871 -16.26 -19.53 9.83
N VAL A 872 -16.77 -19.78 8.63
CA VAL A 872 -16.95 -21.12 8.05
C VAL A 872 -16.20 -21.18 6.73
N TYR A 873 -15.42 -22.22 6.49
CA TYR A 873 -14.62 -22.33 5.27
C TYR A 873 -15.47 -22.75 4.05
N SER A 874 -15.19 -22.15 2.89
CA SER A 874 -15.88 -22.42 1.63
C SER A 874 -15.54 -23.81 1.07
N THR A 875 -14.34 -24.32 1.36
CA THR A 875 -13.89 -25.68 1.05
C THR A 875 -14.73 -26.74 1.75
N ASP A 876 -15.20 -26.47 2.96
CA ASP A 876 -15.71 -27.53 3.83
C ASP A 876 -17.22 -27.73 3.62
N ILE A 877 -17.95 -26.65 3.32
CA ILE A 877 -19.29 -26.75 2.71
C ILE A 877 -19.23 -27.38 1.31
N THR A 878 -18.13 -27.23 0.57
CA THR A 878 -17.95 -27.92 -0.72
C THR A 878 -17.73 -29.41 -0.50
N ALA A 879 -16.82 -29.81 0.40
CA ALA A 879 -16.58 -31.21 0.78
C ALA A 879 -17.82 -31.91 1.34
N PHE A 880 -18.65 -31.20 2.11
CA PHE A 880 -19.96 -31.66 2.58
C PHE A 880 -20.91 -31.98 1.41
N LYS A 881 -21.04 -31.05 0.45
CA LYS A 881 -21.89 -31.24 -0.75
C LYS A 881 -21.37 -32.36 -1.65
N ASP A 882 -20.05 -32.46 -1.82
CA ASP A 882 -19.42 -33.53 -2.59
C ASP A 882 -19.63 -34.90 -1.94
N ALA A 883 -19.67 -34.99 -0.60
CA ALA A 883 -19.98 -36.25 0.10
C ALA A 883 -21.42 -36.75 -0.15
N ILE A 884 -22.37 -35.84 -0.36
CA ILE A 884 -23.77 -36.13 -0.75
C ILE A 884 -23.87 -36.42 -2.25
N LYS A 885 -23.24 -35.60 -3.10
CA LYS A 885 -23.19 -35.79 -4.56
C LYS A 885 -22.56 -37.12 -4.95
N LEU A 886 -21.53 -37.57 -4.22
CA LEU A 886 -20.89 -38.87 -4.43
C LEU A 886 -21.85 -40.03 -4.10
N TYR A 887 -22.80 -39.88 -3.18
CA TYR A 887 -23.87 -40.87 -2.97
C TYR A 887 -24.83 -40.91 -4.17
N GLN A 888 -25.25 -39.75 -4.68
CA GLN A 888 -26.09 -39.61 -5.88
C GLN A 888 -25.43 -40.23 -7.12
N GLU A 889 -24.13 -40.02 -7.34
CA GLU A 889 -23.37 -40.65 -8.43
C GLU A 889 -23.29 -42.19 -8.26
N ASN A 890 -23.23 -42.68 -7.03
CA ASN A 890 -23.16 -44.11 -6.72
C ASN A 890 -24.50 -44.88 -6.82
N ILE A 891 -25.64 -44.21 -6.97
CA ILE A 891 -26.94 -44.86 -7.23
C ILE A 891 -27.36 -44.88 -8.72
N GLN A 892 -26.74 -44.05 -9.57
CA GLN A 892 -27.15 -43.84 -10.97
C GLN A 892 -26.48 -44.78 -12.01
N LEU A 893 -25.45 -45.55 -11.64
CA LEU A 893 -24.62 -46.31 -12.59
C LEU A 893 -24.82 -47.84 -12.52
N SER A 894 -24.99 -48.47 -13.67
CA SER A 894 -25.03 -49.93 -13.82
C SER A 894 -23.64 -50.54 -13.53
N GLY A 895 -23.51 -51.19 -12.37
CA GLY A 895 -22.23 -51.67 -11.83
C GLY A 895 -21.65 -50.80 -10.70
N SER A 896 -22.50 -50.07 -9.98
CA SER A 896 -22.08 -49.18 -8.90
C SER A 896 -21.61 -49.89 -7.62
N ILE A 897 -21.10 -49.09 -6.69
CA ILE A 897 -20.63 -49.55 -5.38
C ILE A 897 -21.75 -50.15 -4.51
N ALA A 898 -23.02 -49.79 -4.74
CA ALA A 898 -24.16 -50.44 -4.12
C ALA A 898 -24.24 -51.96 -4.44
N SER A 899 -23.71 -52.39 -5.60
CA SER A 899 -23.61 -53.83 -5.95
C SER A 899 -22.31 -54.52 -5.49
N LEU A 900 -21.38 -53.77 -4.89
CA LEU A 900 -20.07 -54.28 -4.42
C LEU A 900 -19.92 -54.24 -2.89
N ALA A 901 -20.68 -53.37 -2.22
CA ALA A 901 -20.77 -53.28 -0.78
C ALA A 901 -21.73 -54.34 -0.19
N THR A 902 -21.59 -54.66 1.09
CA THR A 902 -22.61 -55.46 1.80
C THR A 902 -23.87 -54.60 2.09
N PRO A 903 -25.09 -55.17 2.03
CA PRO A 903 -26.33 -54.40 2.26
C PRO A 903 -26.30 -53.61 3.57
N VAL A 904 -25.85 -54.24 4.66
CA VAL A 904 -25.75 -53.60 6.00
C VAL A 904 -24.89 -52.33 5.99
N THR A 905 -23.75 -52.34 5.29
CA THR A 905 -22.87 -51.15 5.22
C THR A 905 -23.38 -50.11 4.24
N TRP A 906 -24.06 -50.53 3.17
CA TRP A 906 -24.74 -49.62 2.25
C TRP A 906 -25.91 -48.89 2.91
N ASP A 907 -26.74 -49.61 3.68
CA ASP A 907 -27.87 -49.04 4.41
C ASP A 907 -27.39 -48.06 5.51
N GLU A 908 -26.26 -48.32 6.18
CA GLU A 908 -25.69 -47.34 7.12
C GLU A 908 -25.32 -46.02 6.39
N TYR A 909 -24.66 -46.10 5.23
CA TYR A 909 -24.31 -44.92 4.43
C TYR A 909 -25.56 -44.18 3.90
N ALA A 910 -26.55 -44.91 3.39
CA ALA A 910 -27.81 -44.35 2.92
C ALA A 910 -28.58 -43.60 4.03
N ASN A 911 -28.61 -44.16 5.25
CA ASN A 911 -29.26 -43.52 6.40
C ASN A 911 -28.55 -42.22 6.83
N TRP A 912 -27.21 -42.19 6.85
CA TRP A 912 -26.48 -40.96 7.18
C TRP A 912 -26.63 -39.87 6.13
N VAL A 913 -26.63 -40.20 4.83
CA VAL A 913 -26.94 -39.21 3.78
C VAL A 913 -28.38 -38.70 3.93
N SER A 914 -29.34 -39.60 4.17
CA SER A 914 -30.75 -39.27 4.40
C SER A 914 -31.01 -38.50 5.70
N HIS A 915 -30.04 -38.41 6.61
CA HIS A 915 -30.13 -37.56 7.81
C HIS A 915 -29.86 -36.08 7.48
N PHE A 916 -28.91 -35.80 6.57
CA PHE A 916 -28.46 -34.44 6.25
C PHE A 916 -28.97 -33.89 4.90
N ALA A 917 -29.52 -34.74 4.04
CA ALA A 917 -30.13 -34.39 2.76
C ALA A 917 -31.51 -35.06 2.56
N ASP A 918 -32.31 -34.51 1.65
CA ASP A 918 -33.54 -35.12 1.12
C ASP A 918 -33.40 -35.37 -0.38
N PHE A 919 -34.09 -36.39 -0.90
CA PHE A 919 -34.14 -36.67 -2.34
C PHE A 919 -35.26 -35.90 -3.02
N GLU A 920 -34.93 -35.00 -3.95
CA GLU A 920 -35.92 -34.29 -4.75
C GLU A 920 -36.30 -35.11 -5.99
N ALA A 921 -37.46 -35.76 -5.93
CA ALA A 921 -37.96 -36.64 -7.00
C ALA A 921 -38.27 -35.96 -8.36
N VAL A 922 -38.14 -34.63 -8.46
CA VAL A 922 -38.35 -33.85 -9.70
C VAL A 922 -37.04 -33.62 -10.45
N SER A 923 -35.95 -33.33 -9.75
CA SER A 923 -34.62 -33.15 -10.31
C SER A 923 -33.81 -34.45 -10.35
N GLY A 924 -34.12 -35.40 -9.46
CA GLY A 924 -33.35 -36.62 -9.27
C GLY A 924 -32.11 -36.45 -8.40
N GLU A 925 -32.03 -35.34 -7.65
CA GLU A 925 -30.85 -34.96 -6.87
C GLU A 925 -31.05 -35.10 -5.35
N TRP A 926 -29.96 -35.23 -4.60
CA TRP A 926 -29.95 -35.22 -3.14
C TRP A 926 -29.55 -33.83 -2.62
N ILE A 927 -30.52 -33.11 -2.05
CA ILE A 927 -30.38 -31.70 -1.65
C ILE A 927 -30.16 -31.62 -0.13
N PRO A 928 -29.11 -30.91 0.36
CA PRO A 928 -28.90 -30.66 1.78
C PRO A 928 -30.09 -30.00 2.48
N LYS A 929 -30.44 -30.49 3.68
CA LYS A 929 -31.55 -29.96 4.51
C LYS A 929 -31.13 -29.43 5.88
N ALA A 930 -30.10 -30.03 6.50
CA ALA A 930 -29.71 -29.74 7.88
C ALA A 930 -28.46 -28.85 7.99
N ILE A 931 -27.60 -28.83 6.96
CA ILE A 931 -26.40 -28.00 6.88
C ILE A 931 -26.60 -26.95 5.79
N THR A 932 -26.35 -25.69 6.14
CA THR A 932 -26.61 -24.50 5.32
C THR A 932 -25.36 -23.61 5.24
N ALA A 933 -25.38 -22.57 4.42
CA ALA A 933 -24.29 -21.58 4.35
C ALA A 933 -24.06 -20.78 5.66
N ALA A 934 -25.00 -20.88 6.61
CA ALA A 934 -24.96 -20.25 7.93
C ALA A 934 -24.84 -21.24 9.11
N SER A 935 -24.69 -22.55 8.84
CA SER A 935 -24.34 -23.54 9.86
C SER A 935 -22.90 -23.31 10.33
N ASP A 936 -22.63 -23.48 11.63
CA ASP A 936 -21.28 -23.29 12.17
C ASP A 936 -20.29 -24.34 11.63
N GLN A 937 -19.00 -23.99 11.63
CA GLN A 937 -17.93 -24.83 11.10
C GLN A 937 -17.93 -26.23 11.72
N LYS A 938 -18.16 -26.36 13.03
CA LYS A 938 -18.15 -27.66 13.71
C LYS A 938 -19.33 -28.53 13.25
N SER A 939 -20.51 -27.96 13.07
CA SER A 939 -21.66 -28.67 12.49
C SER A 939 -21.42 -29.11 11.04
N VAL A 940 -20.75 -28.29 10.22
CA VAL A 940 -20.33 -28.67 8.85
C VAL A 940 -19.34 -29.83 8.88
N ASP A 941 -18.31 -29.74 9.74
CA ASP A 941 -17.28 -30.78 9.89
C ASP A 941 -17.85 -32.09 10.44
N ASP A 942 -18.66 -32.05 11.50
CA ASP A 942 -19.31 -33.22 12.10
C ASP A 942 -20.18 -33.96 11.07
N ALA A 943 -21.03 -33.22 10.34
CA ALA A 943 -21.93 -33.78 9.34
C ALA A 943 -21.17 -34.39 8.16
N THR A 944 -20.14 -33.69 7.66
CA THR A 944 -19.23 -34.18 6.62
C THR A 944 -18.52 -35.44 7.07
N LEU A 945 -18.04 -35.46 8.32
CA LEU A 945 -17.31 -36.57 8.92
C LEU A 945 -18.18 -37.82 9.08
N VAL A 946 -19.42 -37.71 9.57
CA VAL A 946 -20.27 -38.92 9.75
C VAL A 946 -20.72 -39.53 8.42
N ILE A 947 -21.08 -38.71 7.42
CA ILE A 947 -21.39 -39.19 6.07
C ILE A 947 -20.17 -39.90 5.46
N ASN A 948 -18.99 -39.27 5.56
CA ASN A 948 -17.75 -39.83 5.03
C ASN A 948 -17.23 -41.05 5.81
N ASN A 949 -17.52 -41.16 7.10
CA ASN A 949 -17.24 -42.34 7.91
C ASN A 949 -18.15 -43.51 7.53
N ALA A 950 -19.45 -43.27 7.30
CA ALA A 950 -20.36 -44.31 6.83
C ALA A 950 -19.97 -44.80 5.42
N LYS A 951 -19.61 -43.90 4.50
CA LYS A 951 -18.99 -44.24 3.20
C LYS A 951 -17.71 -45.07 3.37
N ASN A 952 -16.91 -44.76 4.37
CA ASN A 952 -15.67 -45.47 4.69
C ASN A 952 -15.87 -46.84 5.36
N LYS A 953 -17.08 -47.15 5.86
CA LYS A 953 -17.47 -48.48 6.34
C LYS A 953 -17.96 -49.42 5.23
N LEU A 954 -18.06 -48.97 3.97
CA LEU A 954 -18.48 -49.82 2.86
C LEU A 954 -17.49 -50.98 2.63
N ILE A 955 -17.88 -52.18 3.06
CA ILE A 955 -17.05 -53.39 2.97
C ILE A 955 -17.29 -54.08 1.62
N SER A 956 -16.22 -54.34 0.87
CA SER A 956 -16.26 -55.18 -0.34
C SER A 956 -16.64 -56.62 0.01
N SER A 957 -17.40 -57.28 -0.86
CA SER A 957 -17.58 -58.73 -0.85
C SER A 957 -16.31 -59.55 -1.13
N SER A 958 -15.14 -58.92 -1.30
CA SER A 958 -13.83 -59.55 -1.51
C SER A 958 -12.79 -59.13 -0.46
N ALA A 959 -12.03 -60.09 0.07
CA ALA A 959 -11.32 -59.96 1.35
C ALA A 959 -9.88 -59.38 1.28
N SER A 960 -9.45 -58.78 0.16
CA SER A 960 -8.02 -58.50 -0.09
C SER A 960 -7.47 -57.17 0.45
N LEU A 961 -8.33 -56.23 0.90
CA LEU A 961 -7.93 -54.86 1.27
C LEU A 961 -8.14 -54.49 2.75
N THR A 962 -8.82 -55.34 3.52
CA THR A 962 -9.33 -55.02 4.87
C THR A 962 -8.24 -54.55 5.85
N ALA A 963 -7.07 -55.21 5.85
CA ALA A 963 -5.98 -54.89 6.78
C ALA A 963 -5.31 -53.53 6.48
N SER A 964 -5.14 -53.15 5.20
CA SER A 964 -4.59 -51.84 4.84
C SER A 964 -5.51 -50.70 5.23
N PHE A 965 -6.83 -50.88 5.07
CA PHE A 965 -7.79 -49.87 5.50
C PHE A 965 -7.92 -49.77 7.02
N ALA A 966 -7.80 -50.87 7.76
CA ALA A 966 -7.75 -50.82 9.23
C ALA A 966 -6.55 -49.99 9.74
N ALA A 967 -5.35 -50.20 9.17
CA ALA A 967 -4.17 -49.38 9.51
C ALA A 967 -4.33 -47.91 9.08
N TYR A 968 -4.96 -47.65 7.92
CA TYR A 968 -5.29 -46.29 7.48
C TYR A 968 -6.27 -45.59 8.44
N ASP A 969 -7.29 -46.31 8.93
CA ASP A 969 -8.24 -45.82 9.92
C ASP A 969 -7.55 -45.49 11.25
N GLU A 970 -6.64 -46.34 11.73
CA GLU A 970 -5.83 -46.07 12.92
C GLU A 970 -4.92 -44.83 12.74
N ALA A 971 -4.34 -44.64 11.55
CA ALA A 971 -3.52 -43.47 11.25
C ALA A 971 -4.33 -42.16 11.26
N ILE A 972 -5.51 -42.09 10.63
CA ILE A 972 -6.34 -40.87 10.64
C ILE A 972 -6.99 -40.59 12.01
N GLN A 973 -7.22 -41.62 12.83
CA GLN A 973 -7.77 -41.48 14.18
C GLN A 973 -6.77 -40.82 15.13
N LEU A 974 -7.05 -39.59 15.52
CA LEU A 974 -6.53 -39.00 16.76
C LEU A 974 -7.53 -39.31 17.88
N SER A 975 -7.05 -39.89 18.98
CA SER A 975 -7.86 -40.35 20.11
C SER A 975 -8.89 -39.30 20.56
N THR A 976 -10.15 -39.73 20.68
CA THR A 976 -11.32 -38.84 20.81
C THR A 976 -11.24 -37.83 21.96
N GLY A 977 -11.25 -36.54 21.62
CA GLY A 977 -11.47 -35.43 22.57
C GLY A 977 -10.44 -34.30 22.49
N THR A 978 -10.89 -33.09 22.10
CA THR A 978 -10.14 -31.82 22.24
C THR A 978 -8.66 -31.85 21.80
N VAL A 979 -8.38 -32.50 20.66
CA VAL A 979 -7.01 -32.76 20.22
C VAL A 979 -6.36 -31.51 19.63
N GLU A 980 -7.10 -30.74 18.83
CA GLU A 980 -6.64 -29.48 18.23
C GLU A 980 -6.06 -28.50 19.26
N THR A 981 -6.78 -28.29 20.36
CA THR A 981 -6.39 -27.37 21.44
C THR A 981 -5.17 -27.85 22.24
N SER A 982 -4.65 -29.04 21.97
CA SER A 982 -3.44 -29.59 22.59
C SER A 982 -2.15 -29.35 21.78
N PHE A 983 -2.27 -29.05 20.48
CA PHE A 983 -1.12 -28.92 19.55
C PHE A 983 -1.03 -27.51 18.95
N THR A 984 0.15 -27.12 18.45
CA THR A 984 0.33 -25.79 17.84
C THR A 984 -0.41 -25.68 16.52
N VAL A 985 -0.98 -24.50 16.23
CA VAL A 985 -1.81 -24.28 15.03
C VAL A 985 -1.10 -24.74 13.75
N LEU A 986 0.17 -24.39 13.58
CA LEU A 986 0.93 -24.77 12.37
C LEU A 986 1.19 -26.28 12.25
N SER A 987 1.49 -26.99 13.36
CA SER A 987 1.73 -28.43 13.29
C SER A 987 0.43 -29.22 13.08
N TYR A 988 -0.66 -28.80 13.73
CA TYR A 988 -1.98 -29.39 13.55
C TYR A 988 -2.58 -29.11 12.15
N ALA A 989 -2.41 -27.89 11.62
CA ALA A 989 -2.79 -27.56 10.24
C ALA A 989 -2.01 -28.40 9.21
N SER A 990 -0.70 -28.61 9.42
CA SER A 990 0.13 -29.46 8.55
C SER A 990 -0.34 -30.92 8.56
N TYR A 991 -0.67 -31.46 9.75
CA TYR A 991 -1.27 -32.79 9.89
C TYR A 991 -2.64 -32.89 9.18
N ASN A 992 -3.53 -31.92 9.39
CA ASN A 992 -4.85 -31.92 8.76
C ASN A 992 -4.79 -31.77 7.23
N ALA A 993 -3.86 -30.97 6.70
CA ALA A 993 -3.67 -30.83 5.27
C ALA A 993 -3.24 -32.16 4.62
N GLU A 994 -2.30 -32.89 5.24
CA GLU A 994 -1.87 -34.21 4.77
C GLU A 994 -2.98 -35.26 4.93
N ARG A 995 -3.69 -35.27 6.06
CA ARG A 995 -4.85 -36.14 6.31
C ARG A 995 -5.96 -35.92 5.27
N ASN A 996 -6.27 -34.67 4.95
CA ASN A 996 -7.30 -34.32 3.97
C ASN A 996 -6.83 -34.62 2.52
N TYR A 997 -5.55 -34.42 2.21
CA TYR A 997 -4.95 -34.84 0.94
C TYR A 997 -5.07 -36.36 0.76
N ALA A 998 -4.69 -37.14 1.77
CA ALA A 998 -4.81 -38.59 1.78
C ALA A 998 -6.27 -39.05 1.65
N TYR A 999 -7.20 -38.41 2.36
CA TYR A 999 -8.64 -38.67 2.25
C TYR A 999 -9.13 -38.54 0.79
N ASN A 1000 -8.72 -37.48 0.10
CA ASN A 1000 -9.15 -37.17 -1.26
C ASN A 1000 -8.55 -38.11 -2.33
N GLN A 1001 -7.51 -38.90 -2.02
CA GLN A 1001 -6.99 -39.94 -2.93
C GLN A 1001 -7.87 -41.21 -2.95
N PHE A 1002 -8.76 -41.40 -1.97
CA PHE A 1002 -9.59 -42.61 -1.83
C PHE A 1002 -11.09 -42.29 -1.70
N PRO A 1003 -11.71 -41.63 -2.70
CA PRO A 1003 -13.15 -41.28 -2.63
C PRO A 1003 -14.05 -42.51 -2.45
N VAL A 1004 -13.59 -43.70 -2.89
CA VAL A 1004 -14.28 -44.99 -2.74
C VAL A 1004 -13.28 -46.09 -2.38
N ARG A 1005 -13.35 -46.60 -1.15
CA ARG A 1005 -12.42 -47.64 -0.63
C ARG A 1005 -12.41 -48.93 -1.44
N ILE A 1006 -13.59 -49.37 -1.88
CA ILE A 1006 -13.80 -50.61 -2.65
C ILE A 1006 -13.04 -50.64 -4.01
N LYS A 1007 -12.49 -49.49 -4.47
CA LYS A 1007 -11.71 -49.39 -5.71
C LYS A 1007 -10.22 -49.05 -5.52
N ALA A 1008 -9.72 -48.97 -4.28
CA ALA A 1008 -8.36 -48.52 -4.01
C ALA A 1008 -7.29 -49.61 -4.22
N ALA A 1009 -6.12 -49.24 -4.76
CA ALA A 1009 -4.95 -50.11 -4.81
C ALA A 1009 -4.21 -50.12 -3.47
N LYS A 1010 -3.85 -51.31 -2.97
CA LYS A 1010 -3.24 -51.53 -1.63
C LYS A 1010 -2.04 -50.60 -1.36
N ASP A 1011 -1.12 -50.52 -2.31
CA ASP A 1011 0.14 -49.77 -2.15
C ASP A 1011 -0.08 -48.26 -1.95
N LEU A 1012 -1.16 -47.71 -2.52
CA LEU A 1012 -1.54 -46.31 -2.33
C LEU A 1012 -2.07 -46.07 -0.91
N VAL A 1013 -2.89 -46.99 -0.40
CA VAL A 1013 -3.43 -46.93 0.98
C VAL A 1013 -2.29 -46.99 1.99
N ASP A 1014 -1.38 -47.98 1.84
CA ASP A 1014 -0.21 -48.13 2.71
C ASP A 1014 0.72 -46.88 2.67
N ALA A 1015 0.91 -46.28 1.48
CA ALA A 1015 1.70 -45.06 1.33
C ALA A 1015 1.05 -43.83 1.98
N ALA A 1016 -0.27 -43.74 1.96
CA ALA A 1016 -1.03 -42.66 2.58
C ALA A 1016 -1.02 -42.77 4.12
N THR A 1017 -1.27 -43.96 4.67
CA THR A 1017 -1.13 -44.28 6.10
C THR A 1017 0.22 -43.79 6.64
N LYS A 1018 1.31 -44.15 5.95
CA LYS A 1018 2.68 -43.75 6.32
C LYS A 1018 2.90 -42.24 6.30
N ARG A 1019 2.28 -41.49 5.38
CA ARG A 1019 2.37 -40.01 5.33
C ARG A 1019 1.63 -39.38 6.52
N ILE A 1020 0.42 -39.86 6.82
CA ILE A 1020 -0.38 -39.41 7.96
C ILE A 1020 0.39 -39.64 9.27
N ASP A 1021 0.91 -40.86 9.51
CA ASP A 1021 1.69 -41.17 10.71
C ASP A 1021 2.96 -40.33 10.84
N THR A 1022 3.62 -40.02 9.73
CA THR A 1022 4.80 -39.13 9.72
C THR A 1022 4.43 -37.72 10.20
N MET A 1023 3.28 -37.18 9.78
CA MET A 1023 2.79 -35.88 10.28
C MET A 1023 2.25 -35.96 11.72
N LYS A 1024 1.65 -37.10 12.10
CA LYS A 1024 1.15 -37.38 13.46
C LYS A 1024 2.29 -37.34 14.48
N LEU A 1025 3.48 -37.83 14.10
CA LEU A 1025 4.73 -37.74 14.86
C LEU A 1025 5.35 -36.33 14.87
N ALA A 1026 4.96 -35.45 13.94
CA ALA A 1026 5.42 -34.06 13.87
C ALA A 1026 4.53 -33.06 14.63
N LEU A 1027 3.46 -33.53 15.28
CA LEU A 1027 2.57 -32.71 16.11
C LEU A 1027 3.29 -32.16 17.35
N LEU A 1028 3.41 -30.83 17.45
CA LEU A 1028 4.10 -30.14 18.55
C LEU A 1028 3.07 -29.65 19.57
N LYS A 1029 3.24 -30.03 20.85
CA LYS A 1029 2.32 -29.58 21.92
C LYS A 1029 2.45 -28.07 22.15
N ARG A 1030 1.30 -27.38 22.19
CA ARG A 1030 1.24 -25.94 22.43
C ARG A 1030 1.60 -25.58 23.88
N ALA A 1031 2.00 -24.34 24.15
CA ALA A 1031 2.34 -23.91 25.50
C ALA A 1031 1.09 -23.85 26.40
N THR A 1032 1.23 -24.34 27.64
CA THR A 1032 0.12 -24.39 28.63
C THR A 1032 0.42 -23.59 29.89
N ASP A 1033 1.70 -23.38 30.22
CA ASP A 1033 2.14 -22.47 31.27
C ASP A 1033 2.93 -21.30 30.66
N THR A 1034 2.43 -20.08 30.83
CA THR A 1034 3.14 -18.85 30.46
C THR A 1034 3.39 -17.94 31.66
N ALA A 1035 3.07 -18.38 32.89
CA ALA A 1035 3.13 -17.54 34.09
C ALA A 1035 4.56 -17.05 34.38
N VAL A 1036 5.56 -17.93 34.24
CA VAL A 1036 6.98 -17.57 34.48
C VAL A 1036 7.50 -16.57 33.43
N PHE A 1037 7.12 -16.75 32.16
CA PHE A 1037 7.44 -15.82 31.08
C PHE A 1037 6.78 -14.45 31.31
N ASN A 1038 5.47 -14.44 31.60
CA ASN A 1038 4.72 -13.21 31.85
C ASN A 1038 5.22 -12.45 33.09
N ALA A 1039 5.67 -13.15 34.14
CA ALA A 1039 6.35 -12.55 35.28
C ALA A 1039 7.69 -11.92 34.89
N GLU A 1040 8.41 -12.48 33.91
CA GLU A 1040 9.65 -11.91 33.38
C GLU A 1040 9.41 -10.67 32.52
N ILE A 1041 8.36 -10.67 31.70
CA ILE A 1041 7.86 -9.49 30.98
C ILE A 1041 7.50 -8.36 31.97
N GLN A 1042 6.83 -8.68 33.08
CA GLN A 1042 6.55 -7.69 34.14
C GLN A 1042 7.82 -7.15 34.82
N ARG A 1043 8.83 -8.00 35.05
CA ARG A 1043 10.14 -7.56 35.57
C ARG A 1043 10.85 -6.59 34.63
N TYR A 1044 10.84 -6.86 33.32
CA TYR A 1044 11.39 -5.94 32.32
C TYR A 1044 10.64 -4.59 32.35
N GLU A 1045 9.31 -4.58 32.31
CA GLU A 1045 8.52 -3.34 32.32
C GLU A 1045 8.72 -2.54 33.63
N ALA A 1046 8.96 -3.19 34.77
CA ALA A 1046 9.31 -2.54 36.03
C ALA A 1046 10.73 -1.94 36.06
N LEU A 1047 11.66 -2.44 35.23
CA LEU A 1047 13.03 -1.95 35.09
C LEU A 1047 13.16 -0.88 33.99
N LYS A 1048 12.29 -0.88 32.97
CA LYS A 1048 12.31 0.03 31.81
C LYS A 1048 12.35 1.54 32.18
N PRO A 1049 11.62 2.05 33.20
CA PRO A 1049 11.77 3.43 33.68
C PRO A 1049 13.12 3.74 34.34
N LYS A 1050 13.83 2.71 34.82
CA LYS A 1050 15.16 2.80 35.47
C LYS A 1050 16.30 2.49 34.50
N SER A 1051 16.05 2.45 33.19
CA SER A 1051 17.02 2.09 32.16
C SER A 1051 18.30 2.94 32.16
N ALA A 1052 18.23 4.20 32.61
CA ALA A 1052 19.40 5.06 32.79
C ALA A 1052 20.34 4.63 33.95
N ASN A 1053 19.84 3.79 34.87
CA ASN A 1053 20.62 3.23 35.98
C ASN A 1053 21.45 2.00 35.54
N TYR A 1054 21.45 1.63 34.25
CA TYR A 1054 22.23 0.53 33.69
C TYR A 1054 23.06 0.98 32.48
N THR A 1055 24.14 0.25 32.18
CA THR A 1055 24.99 0.54 31.01
C THR A 1055 24.22 0.33 29.70
N VAL A 1056 24.45 1.22 28.73
CA VAL A 1056 23.76 1.20 27.42
C VAL A 1056 23.91 -0.15 26.70
N ALA A 1057 25.06 -0.82 26.84
CA ALA A 1057 25.32 -2.12 26.22
C ALA A 1057 24.44 -3.23 26.83
N SER A 1058 24.50 -3.43 28.16
CA SER A 1058 23.72 -4.48 28.83
C SER A 1058 22.21 -4.24 28.71
N TRP A 1059 21.77 -2.98 28.88
CA TRP A 1059 20.37 -2.61 28.71
C TRP A 1059 19.86 -2.84 27.29
N THR A 1060 20.67 -2.53 26.26
CA THR A 1060 20.30 -2.75 24.85
C THR A 1060 20.09 -4.24 24.54
N LEU A 1061 20.92 -5.13 25.08
CA LEU A 1061 20.76 -6.57 24.87
C LEU A 1061 19.46 -7.10 25.49
N TYR A 1062 19.18 -6.76 26.75
CA TYR A 1062 17.95 -7.16 27.43
C TYR A 1062 16.70 -6.60 26.74
N LYS A 1063 16.71 -5.30 26.39
CA LYS A 1063 15.67 -4.65 25.58
C LYS A 1063 15.45 -5.33 24.24
N ASN A 1064 16.52 -5.67 23.51
CA ASN A 1064 16.39 -6.28 22.20
C ASN A 1064 15.78 -7.69 22.29
N LYS A 1065 16.10 -8.48 23.33
CA LYS A 1065 15.46 -9.79 23.51
C LYS A 1065 13.99 -9.68 23.94
N TYR A 1066 13.65 -8.70 24.79
CA TYR A 1066 12.26 -8.39 25.14
C TYR A 1066 11.44 -8.00 23.91
N ILE A 1067 11.97 -7.12 23.05
CA ILE A 1067 11.35 -6.77 21.77
C ILE A 1067 11.13 -8.02 20.92
N ASP A 1068 12.15 -8.86 20.81
CA ASP A 1068 12.15 -10.08 20.00
C ASP A 1068 11.06 -11.08 20.41
N CYS A 1069 10.90 -11.41 21.70
CA CYS A 1069 9.93 -12.42 22.13
C CYS A 1069 8.56 -11.89 22.54
N TYR A 1070 8.35 -10.57 22.68
CA TYR A 1070 7.09 -10.01 23.22
C TYR A 1070 6.51 -8.81 22.45
N GLU A 1071 7.31 -7.80 22.05
CA GLU A 1071 6.76 -6.63 21.33
C GLU A 1071 6.65 -6.84 19.79
N ARG A 1072 7.60 -7.54 19.15
CA ARG A 1072 7.69 -7.64 17.68
C ARG A 1072 6.64 -8.61 17.11
N PRO A 1073 5.65 -8.19 16.29
CA PRO A 1073 4.54 -9.06 15.88
C PRO A 1073 4.91 -10.34 15.13
N THR A 1074 6.07 -10.38 14.47
CA THR A 1074 6.55 -11.56 13.70
C THR A 1074 7.31 -12.59 14.53
N THR A 1075 7.72 -12.27 15.76
CA THR A 1075 8.52 -13.16 16.64
C THR A 1075 7.98 -13.22 18.09
N LYS A 1076 6.99 -12.40 18.43
CA LYS A 1076 6.17 -12.42 19.64
C LYS A 1076 5.60 -13.82 19.86
N LEU A 1077 5.98 -14.46 20.96
CA LEU A 1077 5.50 -15.79 21.31
C LEU A 1077 3.99 -15.75 21.60
N LYS A 1078 3.24 -16.73 21.05
CA LYS A 1078 1.81 -16.92 21.35
C LYS A 1078 1.52 -18.36 21.80
N PRO A 1079 0.69 -18.60 22.84
CA PRO A 1079 0.51 -19.93 23.40
C PRO A 1079 0.00 -20.96 22.40
N GLU A 1080 -0.83 -20.55 21.44
CA GLU A 1080 -1.41 -21.39 20.40
C GLU A 1080 -0.45 -21.74 19.25
N ASN A 1081 0.61 -20.96 19.06
CA ASN A 1081 1.56 -21.15 17.96
C ASN A 1081 2.90 -21.76 18.40
N ASN A 1082 3.34 -21.47 19.63
CA ASN A 1082 4.63 -21.90 20.15
C ASN A 1082 4.48 -23.01 21.20
N THR A 1083 5.53 -23.80 21.34
CA THR A 1083 5.63 -24.87 22.34
C THR A 1083 6.00 -24.35 23.72
N GLN A 1084 5.74 -25.17 24.75
CA GLN A 1084 6.23 -24.90 26.10
C GLN A 1084 7.76 -24.72 26.16
N LYS A 1085 8.52 -25.38 25.26
CA LYS A 1085 9.98 -25.25 25.21
C LYS A 1085 10.40 -23.85 24.79
N GLU A 1086 9.79 -23.27 23.76
CA GLU A 1086 10.13 -21.93 23.27
C GLU A 1086 9.85 -20.84 24.32
N TYR A 1087 8.74 -20.97 25.06
CA TYR A 1087 8.45 -20.11 26.21
C TYR A 1087 9.49 -20.25 27.32
N ASN A 1088 9.91 -21.48 27.64
CA ASN A 1088 10.95 -21.71 28.65
C ASN A 1088 12.32 -21.17 28.18
N ASP A 1089 12.72 -21.42 26.94
CA ASP A 1089 13.97 -20.94 26.33
C ASP A 1089 14.02 -19.40 26.32
N ALA A 1090 12.93 -18.74 25.93
CA ALA A 1090 12.84 -17.28 25.94
C ALA A 1090 12.83 -16.70 27.37
N THR A 1091 12.19 -17.37 28.32
CA THR A 1091 12.23 -17.00 29.75
C THR A 1091 13.65 -17.06 30.29
N ILE A 1092 14.38 -18.15 30.01
CA ILE A 1092 15.78 -18.33 30.41
C ILE A 1092 16.67 -17.25 29.77
N ALA A 1093 16.48 -16.97 28.48
CA ALA A 1093 17.24 -15.93 27.77
C ALA A 1093 16.99 -14.52 28.34
N LEU A 1094 15.74 -14.18 28.70
CA LEU A 1094 15.41 -12.92 29.38
C LEU A 1094 16.03 -12.85 30.79
N GLN A 1095 15.96 -13.95 31.56
CA GLN A 1095 16.51 -14.02 32.92
C GLN A 1095 18.04 -13.85 32.94
N ALA A 1096 18.74 -14.55 32.05
CA ALA A 1096 20.18 -14.39 31.88
C ALA A 1096 20.55 -12.95 31.47
N LEU A 1097 19.83 -12.36 30.52
CA LEU A 1097 20.11 -10.99 30.07
C LEU A 1097 19.83 -9.94 31.17
N ARG A 1098 18.77 -10.13 31.96
CA ARG A 1098 18.49 -9.34 33.17
C ARG A 1098 19.63 -9.44 34.19
N GLU A 1099 20.16 -10.63 34.40
CA GLU A 1099 21.26 -10.88 35.34
C GLU A 1099 22.60 -10.34 34.84
N THR A 1100 22.75 -10.11 33.52
CA THR A 1100 23.88 -9.36 32.94
C THR A 1100 23.69 -7.83 32.90
N LEU A 1101 22.62 -7.28 33.49
CA LEU A 1101 22.46 -5.82 33.60
C LEU A 1101 23.51 -5.23 34.55
N VAL A 1102 24.44 -4.44 34.01
CA VAL A 1102 25.49 -3.75 34.77
C VAL A 1102 24.98 -2.37 35.20
N PRO A 1103 24.85 -2.04 36.49
CA PRO A 1103 24.44 -0.72 36.94
C PRO A 1103 25.45 0.39 36.57
N THR A 1104 24.94 1.60 36.33
CA THR A 1104 25.78 2.75 35.92
C THR A 1104 26.69 3.26 37.06
N GLU A 1105 26.35 2.96 38.31
CA GLU A 1105 27.18 3.26 39.48
C GLU A 1105 28.30 2.23 39.63
N ASP A 1106 27.98 0.92 39.58
CA ASP A 1106 28.94 -0.17 39.66
C ASP A 1106 29.99 -0.13 38.53
N PHE A 1107 29.61 0.33 37.32
CA PHE A 1107 30.58 0.47 36.23
C PHE A 1107 31.76 1.40 36.59
N LYS A 1108 31.54 2.44 37.41
CA LYS A 1108 32.57 3.41 37.81
C LYS A 1108 33.63 2.83 38.76
N THR A 1109 33.34 1.74 39.45
CA THR A 1109 34.30 1.07 40.36
C THR A 1109 35.06 -0.07 39.67
N THR A 1110 34.82 -0.33 38.39
CA THR A 1110 35.54 -1.35 37.61
C THR A 1110 36.91 -0.86 37.14
N ALA A 1111 37.90 -1.76 37.09
CA ALA A 1111 39.21 -1.46 36.51
C ALA A 1111 39.12 -1.08 35.01
N GLU A 1112 38.09 -1.54 34.29
CA GLU A 1112 37.83 -1.17 32.90
C GLU A 1112 37.48 0.32 32.76
N TYR A 1113 36.74 0.92 33.71
CA TYR A 1113 36.54 2.37 33.74
C TYR A 1113 37.86 3.12 33.99
N ALA A 1114 38.66 2.67 34.96
CA ALA A 1114 39.96 3.27 35.25
C ALA A 1114 40.93 3.25 34.04
N SER A 1115 40.89 2.19 33.23
CA SER A 1115 41.70 2.09 31.99
C SER A 1115 41.32 3.09 30.89
N ARG A 1116 40.16 3.76 30.99
CA ARG A 1116 39.77 4.85 30.07
C ARG A 1116 40.29 6.22 30.52
N LEU A 1117 40.69 6.36 31.78
CA LEU A 1117 41.31 7.57 32.33
C LEU A 1117 42.84 7.53 32.22
N ILE A 1118 43.43 6.34 32.30
CA ILE A 1118 44.88 6.11 32.16
C ILE A 1118 45.18 5.76 30.69
N THR A 1119 45.44 6.78 29.87
CA THR A 1119 45.91 6.64 28.49
C THR A 1119 47.32 7.21 28.35
N LYS A 1120 47.93 7.05 27.17
CA LYS A 1120 49.20 7.70 26.86
C LYS A 1120 49.10 9.23 27.04
N GLU A 1121 48.06 9.82 26.47
CA GLU A 1121 47.86 11.27 26.40
C GLU A 1121 47.65 11.86 27.79
N THR A 1122 46.90 11.20 28.68
CA THR A 1122 46.68 11.67 30.05
C THR A 1122 47.93 11.51 30.93
N LEU A 1123 48.79 10.52 30.66
CA LEU A 1123 50.09 10.39 31.30
C LEU A 1123 51.14 11.39 30.77
N GLU A 1124 51.08 11.77 29.49
CA GLU A 1124 51.96 12.81 28.90
C GLU A 1124 51.48 14.26 29.17
N ALA A 1125 50.22 14.46 29.59
CA ALA A 1125 49.50 15.75 29.58
C ALA A 1125 50.15 16.96 30.28
N ALA A 1126 51.11 16.76 31.20
CA ALA A 1126 51.86 17.86 31.83
C ALA A 1126 53.39 17.67 31.71
N GLY A 1127 53.83 17.02 30.63
CA GLY A 1127 55.22 16.66 30.36
C GLY A 1127 55.69 15.46 31.18
N VAL A 1128 56.53 14.62 30.61
CA VAL A 1128 57.22 13.52 31.29
C VAL A 1128 58.71 13.84 31.24
N THR A 1129 59.38 13.77 32.37
CA THR A 1129 60.82 14.00 32.48
C THR A 1129 61.52 12.75 32.99
N LYS A 1130 62.84 12.66 32.83
CA LYS A 1130 63.63 11.72 33.63
C LYS A 1130 63.41 12.03 35.11
N ASN A 1131 63.19 10.99 35.91
CA ASN A 1131 62.67 11.00 37.28
C ASN A 1131 61.14 11.21 37.45
N THR A 1132 60.33 11.23 36.39
CA THR A 1132 58.85 11.20 36.53
C THR A 1132 58.37 9.80 36.92
N ASN A 1133 57.55 9.67 37.98
CA ASN A 1133 56.87 8.41 38.29
C ASN A 1133 55.52 8.31 37.55
N LEU A 1134 55.39 7.32 36.66
CA LEU A 1134 54.16 7.09 35.88
C LEU A 1134 53.09 6.30 36.64
N VAL A 1135 53.45 5.51 37.66
CA VAL A 1135 52.50 4.79 38.51
C VAL A 1135 51.78 5.77 39.44
N GLU A 1136 52.52 6.66 40.12
CA GLU A 1136 51.93 7.75 40.90
C GLU A 1136 51.04 8.67 40.06
N ARG A 1137 51.44 8.93 38.81
CA ARG A 1137 50.66 9.76 37.87
C ARG A 1137 49.37 9.06 37.42
N ALA A 1138 49.42 7.76 37.13
CA ALA A 1138 48.24 6.96 36.84
C ALA A 1138 47.27 6.94 38.05
N GLN A 1139 47.81 6.77 39.26
CA GLN A 1139 47.03 6.84 40.50
C GLN A 1139 46.40 8.23 40.71
N ALA A 1140 47.14 9.31 40.42
CA ALA A 1140 46.66 10.69 40.51
C ALA A 1140 45.55 11.04 39.50
N LEU A 1141 45.47 10.34 38.36
CA LEU A 1141 44.34 10.48 37.41
C LEU A 1141 43.04 9.86 37.94
N LEU A 1142 43.12 8.82 38.79
CA LEU A 1142 41.95 8.15 39.38
C LEU A 1142 41.50 8.79 40.71
N THR A 1143 42.44 9.38 41.45
CA THR A 1143 42.22 9.86 42.82
C THR A 1143 41.10 10.92 42.98
N PRO A 1144 40.90 11.90 42.07
CA PRO A 1144 39.91 12.96 42.27
C PRO A 1144 38.45 12.50 42.32
N GLU A 1145 38.07 11.45 41.57
CA GLU A 1145 36.71 10.91 41.57
C GLU A 1145 36.55 9.62 42.40
N HIS A 1146 37.66 8.93 42.73
CA HIS A 1146 37.60 7.57 43.30
C HIS A 1146 38.50 7.33 44.52
N GLY A 1147 39.33 8.31 44.92
CA GLY A 1147 40.23 8.18 46.08
C GLY A 1147 41.13 6.94 45.98
N THR A 1148 41.10 6.08 46.99
CA THR A 1148 41.86 4.83 47.09
C THR A 1148 41.09 3.60 46.59
N ALA A 1149 40.01 3.76 45.80
CA ALA A 1149 39.23 2.63 45.29
C ALA A 1149 39.97 1.78 44.23
N PHE A 1150 41.09 2.28 43.71
CA PHE A 1150 41.95 1.59 42.75
C PHE A 1150 43.40 1.60 43.22
N SER A 1151 44.13 0.54 42.85
CA SER A 1151 45.59 0.47 42.94
C SER A 1151 46.19 0.25 41.56
N VAL A 1152 47.13 1.11 41.16
CA VAL A 1152 47.93 0.96 39.94
C VAL A 1152 49.31 0.42 40.31
N GLU A 1153 49.80 -0.57 39.58
CA GLU A 1153 51.18 -1.07 39.65
C GLU A 1153 51.76 -1.26 38.24
N ILE A 1154 53.09 -1.36 38.12
CA ILE A 1154 53.76 -1.66 36.85
C ILE A 1154 54.08 -3.15 36.74
N VAL A 1155 53.69 -3.77 35.62
CA VAL A 1155 53.90 -5.20 35.33
C VAL A 1155 54.76 -5.35 34.08
N THR A 1156 56.04 -5.64 34.29
CA THR A 1156 57.01 -5.88 33.21
C THR A 1156 57.73 -7.22 33.40
N ALA A 1157 57.85 -8.01 32.34
CA ALA A 1157 58.69 -9.22 32.33
C ALA A 1157 59.93 -9.03 31.42
N PRO A 1158 61.13 -9.52 31.79
CA PRO A 1158 62.41 -9.04 31.23
C PRO A 1158 63.02 -10.05 30.20
N PRO A 1159 64.21 -9.83 29.59
CA PRO A 1159 65.29 -8.90 30.00
C PRO A 1159 66.07 -8.10 28.92
N ALA A 1160 66.57 -6.92 29.33
CA ALA A 1160 67.91 -6.36 29.01
C ALA A 1160 68.24 -5.99 27.53
N PRO A 1161 69.21 -5.07 27.25
CA PRO A 1161 70.23 -4.46 28.12
C PRO A 1161 69.79 -3.17 28.85
N ALA A 1162 70.68 -2.66 29.70
CA ALA A 1162 70.45 -1.49 30.54
C ALA A 1162 70.40 -0.15 29.77
N ASN A 1163 69.91 0.88 30.47
CA ASN A 1163 69.91 2.32 30.13
C ASN A 1163 68.78 2.88 29.24
N VAL A 1164 67.74 2.10 28.90
CA VAL A 1164 66.47 2.65 28.38
C VAL A 1164 65.29 1.94 29.04
N GLY A 1165 64.57 2.62 29.94
CA GLY A 1165 63.41 2.02 30.61
C GLY A 1165 62.83 2.85 31.76
N VAL A 1166 61.80 2.27 32.39
CA VAL A 1166 61.21 2.65 33.67
C VAL A 1166 61.65 1.62 34.72
N ASP A 1167 61.85 2.04 35.97
CA ASP A 1167 62.19 1.12 37.07
C ASP A 1167 60.97 0.43 37.70
N GLN A 1168 61.22 -0.48 38.66
CA GLN A 1168 60.18 -1.25 39.33
C GLN A 1168 59.24 -0.43 40.23
N THR A 1169 59.50 0.86 40.42
CA THR A 1169 58.63 1.80 41.17
C THR A 1169 57.84 2.75 40.27
N GLY A 1170 58.06 2.68 38.94
CA GLY A 1170 57.37 3.49 37.95
C GLY A 1170 58.14 4.70 37.43
N VAL A 1171 59.41 4.88 37.83
CA VAL A 1171 60.20 6.08 37.51
C VAL A 1171 60.89 5.99 36.13
N VAL A 1172 60.67 6.99 35.28
CA VAL A 1172 61.22 7.09 33.92
C VAL A 1172 62.70 7.45 33.93
N ASN A 1173 63.53 6.64 33.27
CA ASN A 1173 64.98 6.85 33.14
C ASN A 1173 65.49 6.91 31.68
N GLY A 1174 64.75 6.35 30.71
CA GLY A 1174 65.04 6.43 29.26
C GLY A 1174 64.22 7.48 28.51
N ASP A 1175 64.68 7.90 27.33
CA ASP A 1175 64.05 8.98 26.53
C ASP A 1175 62.68 8.60 25.93
N LYS A 1176 62.41 7.30 25.80
CA LYS A 1176 61.13 6.75 25.37
C LYS A 1176 60.98 5.37 25.99
N VAL A 1177 59.84 5.11 26.61
CA VAL A 1177 59.60 3.87 27.37
C VAL A 1177 58.22 3.30 27.07
N THR A 1178 58.18 2.01 26.81
CA THR A 1178 56.95 1.22 26.81
C THR A 1178 56.71 0.68 28.21
N ILE A 1179 55.55 0.97 28.80
CA ILE A 1179 55.13 0.39 30.09
C ILE A 1179 53.84 -0.41 29.93
N THR A 1180 53.68 -1.38 30.83
CA THR A 1180 52.44 -2.14 31.01
C THR A 1180 52.00 -1.94 32.45
N LEU A 1181 50.80 -1.41 32.66
CA LEU A 1181 50.24 -1.12 33.98
C LEU A 1181 49.15 -2.13 34.33
N ARG A 1182 49.18 -2.70 35.52
CA ARG A 1182 48.06 -3.47 36.08
C ARG A 1182 47.26 -2.55 36.99
N VAL A 1183 45.95 -2.48 36.74
CA VAL A 1183 45.03 -1.68 37.54
C VAL A 1183 44.02 -2.64 38.16
N GLU A 1184 43.95 -2.60 39.49
CA GLU A 1184 43.11 -3.46 40.31
C GLU A 1184 42.14 -2.59 41.12
N SER A 1185 40.88 -2.99 41.16
CA SER A 1185 39.84 -2.34 41.94
C SER A 1185 39.79 -2.96 43.33
N THR A 1186 39.75 -2.15 44.39
CA THR A 1186 39.55 -2.65 45.76
C THR A 1186 38.08 -2.97 46.05
N GLN A 1187 37.17 -2.73 45.10
CA GLN A 1187 35.72 -2.92 45.25
C GLN A 1187 35.11 -3.89 44.21
N SER A 1188 35.90 -4.42 43.28
CA SER A 1188 35.46 -5.47 42.34
C SER A 1188 36.60 -6.44 42.05
N SER A 1189 36.28 -7.71 41.81
CA SER A 1189 37.28 -8.75 41.44
C SER A 1189 37.82 -8.60 40.01
N TYR A 1190 37.50 -7.51 39.31
CA TYR A 1190 38.00 -7.23 37.98
C TYR A 1190 39.35 -6.51 38.03
N ILE A 1191 40.35 -7.18 37.47
CA ILE A 1191 41.73 -6.72 37.30
C ILE A 1191 41.95 -6.51 35.80
N ILE A 1192 42.49 -5.37 35.39
CA ILE A 1192 42.86 -5.14 33.98
C ILE A 1192 44.36 -4.88 33.86
N THR A 1193 44.94 -5.27 32.74
CA THR A 1193 46.35 -4.98 32.39
C THR A 1193 46.36 -4.13 31.13
N ILE A 1194 46.73 -2.86 31.27
CA ILE A 1194 46.85 -1.88 30.20
C ILE A 1194 48.27 -2.01 29.63
N ALA A 1195 48.41 -2.81 28.57
CA ALA A 1195 49.70 -3.12 27.98
C ALA A 1195 50.19 -2.08 26.98
N ASP A 1196 51.51 -2.06 26.77
CA ASP A 1196 52.20 -1.39 25.67
C ASP A 1196 51.95 0.14 25.55
N ILE A 1197 51.76 0.84 26.68
CA ILE A 1197 51.67 2.30 26.70
C ILE A 1197 53.06 2.90 26.41
N ILE A 1198 53.25 3.48 25.23
CA ILE A 1198 54.52 4.08 24.80
C ILE A 1198 54.57 5.57 25.15
N VAL A 1199 55.22 5.88 26.26
CA VAL A 1199 55.42 7.24 26.80
C VAL A 1199 56.78 7.81 26.36
N THR A 1200 56.83 9.12 26.12
CA THR A 1200 57.99 9.86 25.59
C THR A 1200 58.41 10.97 26.56
N VAL A 1201 59.72 11.22 26.66
CA VAL A 1201 60.34 12.31 27.45
C VAL A 1201 60.63 13.53 26.59
#